data_AF-A0A388QAQ9-F1
#
_entry.id   AF-A0A388QAQ9-F1
#
_cell.length_a   1.000
_cell.length_b   1.000
_cell.length_c   1.000
_cell.angle_alpha   90.00
_cell.angle_beta   90.00
_cell.angle_gamma   90.00
#
_symmetry.space_group_name_H-M   'P 1'
#
loop_
_entity.id
_entity.type
_entity.pdbx_description
1 polymer ?
#
loop_
_entity_poly.entity_id
_entity_poly.type
_entity_poly.pdbx_seq_one_letter_code
_entity_poly.pdbx_strand_id
1 'polypeptide(L)'
;MMQNWMDALLSGLATFNRFLVVAEVISAASLLMYSLTFNLRDRVARSWNVLLAAVAIVSLCDVASGLAQSDAAAEVWVRLQWLGIALIPGATLHLSDALLATTGQPSRGRRRWAVRGTYAAGVLAAALAWTSDFLVGRVVRNTAIVRMTAGPLFAWFTAAFAVLAVWSLVNAGRAYLRCLTPTTRRRMGYLLLALPVILLGVFPYLLLTSGDELRVNPLFFWLVATASNLLLTAALVLGAYCVGFFGAPQPDRVVKSRLLQWILRGPVVAWAVVAAYVFVNWLERRFGIDGMLWLPVAMVGVLLLAQFTITVVRLPLERWLFYGGSADRYDVQRVQHLSERLLTAADLRQFLESVLAASCDTLRIASGFVMQVGERGAELQVQVGPQQPPAAAAAAEARAALDNGTAAGYQPANAHGIFHWGEYWLLPLRELNMEEDAADAPPELLGMLGLHVGLAPQAPEDAVLATLLVLASRAAEALQDRRRQQQLFQSLDVLVPQVENIQRLRAAAAYDGAAALASGRLIDNPDVFQWVKDALVHYWGGPKLTSNPLLALRVVKQAIQGDENPAEALRGVLRDAIEYVRPAGQRKYTGDWLLYNILDLRFLQRRKSSEVARQLSVSEADLFRKQRVAVEQVARKIAEMEAHVPDQPVAAVEH
;
A
#
# COMPACT_ATOMS: atom_id res chain seq x y z
N MET A 1 16.32 48.68 -30.16
CA MET A 1 16.80 47.83 -29.05
C MET A 1 15.66 47.40 -28.13
N MET A 2 14.91 48.32 -27.51
CA MET A 2 13.75 47.97 -26.65
C MET A 2 12.66 47.14 -27.36
N GLN A 3 12.35 47.45 -28.62
CA GLN A 3 11.38 46.65 -29.42
C GLN A 3 11.84 45.19 -29.55
N ASN A 4 13.11 44.96 -29.92
CA ASN A 4 13.67 43.61 -30.06
C ASN A 4 13.70 42.84 -28.74
N TRP A 5 13.93 43.52 -27.61
CA TRP A 5 13.85 42.90 -26.27
C TRP A 5 12.41 42.54 -25.92
N MET A 6 11.44 43.40 -26.25
CA MET A 6 10.02 43.15 -26.03
C MET A 6 9.54 41.95 -26.86
N ASP A 7 9.90 41.88 -28.14
CA ASP A 7 9.53 40.80 -29.04
C ASP A 7 10.17 39.46 -28.61
N ALA A 8 11.44 39.50 -28.15
CA ALA A 8 12.11 38.34 -27.58
C ALA A 8 11.41 37.85 -26.29
N LEU A 9 11.01 38.77 -25.41
CA LEU A 9 10.29 38.46 -24.17
C LEU A 9 8.90 37.88 -24.44
N LEU A 10 8.15 38.45 -25.39
CA LEU A 10 6.84 37.94 -25.81
C LEU A 10 6.96 36.54 -26.43
N SER A 11 7.96 36.32 -27.30
CA SER A 11 8.23 35.01 -27.89
C SER A 11 8.65 33.96 -26.84
N GLY A 12 9.47 34.38 -25.87
CA GLY A 12 9.87 33.55 -24.74
C GLY A 12 8.69 33.14 -23.87
N LEU A 13 7.84 34.09 -23.48
CA LEU A 13 6.62 33.83 -22.70
C LEU A 13 5.65 32.92 -23.46
N ALA A 14 5.42 33.16 -24.75
CA ALA A 14 4.56 32.30 -25.57
C ALA A 14 5.09 30.87 -25.64
N THR A 15 6.40 30.69 -25.80
CA THR A 15 7.05 29.37 -25.83
C THR A 15 6.96 28.67 -24.47
N PHE A 16 7.19 29.39 -23.38
CA PHE A 16 7.05 28.87 -22.02
C PHE A 16 5.60 28.48 -21.71
N ASN A 17 4.63 29.30 -22.13
CA ASN A 17 3.22 28.97 -21.96
C ASN A 17 2.84 27.70 -22.72
N ARG A 18 3.33 27.51 -23.96
CA ARG A 18 3.11 26.25 -24.71
C ARG A 18 3.67 25.04 -23.96
N PHE A 19 4.85 25.17 -23.34
CA PHE A 19 5.40 24.14 -22.47
C PHE A 19 4.48 23.87 -21.27
N LEU A 20 3.96 24.91 -20.61
CA LEU A 20 3.04 24.76 -19.47
C LEU A 20 1.74 24.03 -19.84
N VAL A 21 1.14 24.33 -21.00
CA VAL A 21 -0.08 23.64 -21.45
C VAL A 21 0.19 22.13 -21.64
N VAL A 22 1.32 21.76 -22.23
CA VAL A 22 1.73 20.34 -22.35
C VAL A 22 1.99 19.73 -20.97
N ALA A 23 2.66 20.47 -20.08
CA ALA A 23 2.94 20.06 -18.72
C ALA A 23 1.65 19.82 -17.91
N GLU A 24 0.60 20.60 -18.16
CA GLU A 24 -0.71 20.46 -17.54
C GLU A 24 -1.40 19.16 -17.97
N VAL A 25 -1.41 18.83 -19.27
CA VAL A 25 -1.94 17.55 -19.78
C VAL A 25 -1.28 16.37 -19.09
N ILE A 26 0.06 16.39 -19.06
CA ILE A 26 0.88 15.36 -18.43
C ILE A 26 0.52 15.22 -16.94
N SER A 27 0.31 16.35 -16.26
CA SER A 27 -0.03 16.38 -14.83
C SER A 27 -1.42 15.84 -14.56
N ALA A 28 -2.42 16.31 -15.31
CA ALA A 28 -3.80 15.85 -15.18
C ALA A 28 -3.89 14.34 -15.46
N ALA A 29 -3.29 13.86 -16.55
CA ALA A 29 -3.27 12.45 -16.91
C ALA A 29 -2.51 11.59 -15.89
N SER A 30 -1.34 12.04 -15.44
CA SER A 30 -0.54 11.29 -14.47
C SER A 30 -1.19 11.23 -13.09
N LEU A 31 -1.76 12.34 -12.61
CA LEU A 31 -2.52 12.35 -11.36
C LEU A 31 -3.81 11.54 -11.46
N LEU A 32 -4.45 11.48 -12.64
CA LEU A 32 -5.57 10.60 -12.89
C LEU A 32 -5.14 9.14 -12.77
N MET A 33 -4.04 8.74 -13.40
CA MET A 33 -3.50 7.38 -13.27
C MET A 33 -3.17 7.04 -11.82
N TYR A 34 -2.53 7.95 -11.08
CA TYR A 34 -2.28 7.78 -9.65
C TYR A 34 -3.58 7.53 -8.87
N SER A 35 -4.55 8.42 -9.03
CA SER A 35 -5.80 8.39 -8.28
C SER A 35 -6.74 7.23 -8.70
N LEU A 36 -6.52 6.64 -9.88
CA LEU A 36 -7.20 5.41 -10.30
C LEU A 36 -6.63 4.15 -9.62
N THR A 37 -5.40 4.20 -9.10
CA THR A 37 -4.78 3.03 -8.44
C THR A 37 -5.15 2.88 -6.96
N PHE A 38 -5.74 3.91 -6.33
CA PHE A 38 -6.04 3.90 -4.90
C PHE A 38 -7.44 4.45 -4.59
N ASN A 39 -8.06 3.95 -3.51
CA ASN A 39 -9.30 4.47 -2.93
C ASN A 39 -10.51 4.62 -3.89
N LEU A 40 -10.58 3.83 -4.96
CA LEU A 40 -11.69 3.84 -5.94
C LEU A 40 -13.09 3.60 -5.34
N ARG A 41 -13.17 3.02 -4.14
CA ARG A 41 -14.45 2.81 -3.43
C ARG A 41 -14.97 4.11 -2.79
N ASP A 42 -14.06 5.00 -2.40
CA ASP A 42 -14.40 6.26 -1.78
C ASP A 42 -15.11 7.22 -2.76
N ARG A 43 -16.05 8.03 -2.25
CA ARG A 43 -16.83 8.96 -3.08
C ARG A 43 -16.05 10.21 -3.47
N VAL A 44 -15.17 10.70 -2.59
CA VAL A 44 -14.32 11.87 -2.85
C VAL A 44 -13.31 11.51 -3.92
N ALA A 45 -12.64 10.37 -3.81
CA ALA A 45 -11.69 9.88 -4.82
C ALA A 45 -12.35 9.70 -6.20
N ARG A 46 -13.54 9.07 -6.27
CA ARG A 46 -14.25 8.91 -7.56
C ARG A 46 -14.65 10.23 -8.20
N SER A 47 -15.19 11.16 -7.43
CA SER A 47 -15.58 12.48 -7.96
C SER A 47 -14.36 13.31 -8.41
N TRP A 48 -13.25 13.21 -7.68
CA TRP A 48 -11.97 13.78 -8.10
C TRP A 48 -11.43 13.15 -9.39
N ASN A 49 -11.54 11.83 -9.57
CA ASN A 49 -11.14 11.15 -10.80
C ASN A 49 -11.94 11.64 -12.02
N VAL A 50 -13.25 11.86 -11.86
CA VAL A 50 -14.07 12.43 -12.94
C VAL A 50 -13.63 13.86 -13.26
N LEU A 51 -13.31 14.67 -12.24
CA LEU A 51 -12.80 16.02 -12.44
C LEU A 51 -11.46 16.02 -13.17
N LEU A 52 -10.50 15.19 -12.73
CA LEU A 52 -9.19 15.03 -13.38
C LEU A 52 -9.31 14.54 -14.83
N ALA A 53 -10.22 13.59 -15.10
CA ALA A 53 -10.47 13.11 -16.45
C ALA A 53 -11.04 14.22 -17.35
N ALA A 54 -11.99 15.02 -16.84
CA ALA A 54 -12.53 16.15 -17.58
C ALA A 54 -11.45 17.21 -17.88
N VAL A 55 -10.63 17.57 -16.88
CA VAL A 55 -9.48 18.48 -17.06
C VAL A 55 -8.50 17.92 -18.09
N ALA A 56 -8.10 16.65 -17.95
CA ALA A 56 -7.18 16.00 -18.88
C ALA A 56 -7.69 16.01 -20.33
N ILE A 57 -8.99 15.79 -20.55
CA ILE A 57 -9.61 15.90 -21.88
C ILE A 57 -9.50 17.33 -22.40
N VAL A 58 -9.82 18.34 -21.58
CA VAL A 58 -9.73 19.74 -22.02
C VAL A 58 -8.31 20.12 -22.40
N SER A 59 -7.35 19.90 -21.51
CA SER A 59 -5.96 20.25 -21.75
C SER A 59 -5.38 19.48 -22.93
N LEU A 60 -5.75 18.20 -23.11
CA LEU A 60 -5.27 17.38 -24.25
C LEU A 60 -5.79 17.92 -25.58
N CYS A 61 -7.07 18.28 -25.64
CA CYS A 61 -7.66 18.86 -26.84
C CYS A 61 -7.07 20.24 -27.15
N ASP A 62 -6.73 21.03 -26.12
CA ASP A 62 -6.05 22.32 -26.29
C ASP A 62 -4.68 22.13 -26.97
N VAL A 63 -3.84 21.22 -26.45
CA VAL A 63 -2.55 20.86 -27.08
C VAL A 63 -2.74 20.35 -28.51
N ALA A 64 -3.67 19.41 -28.72
CA ALA A 64 -3.88 18.79 -30.02
C ALA A 64 -4.38 19.80 -31.07
N SER A 65 -5.26 20.73 -30.67
CA SER A 65 -5.73 21.80 -31.55
C SER A 65 -4.61 22.78 -31.95
N GLY A 66 -3.67 23.04 -31.03
CA GLY A 66 -2.47 23.85 -31.29
C GLY A 66 -1.48 23.19 -32.27
N LEU A 67 -1.44 21.85 -32.32
CA LEU A 67 -0.58 21.07 -33.21
C LEU A 67 -1.22 20.74 -34.56
N ALA A 68 -2.53 20.92 -34.71
CA ALA A 68 -3.26 20.57 -35.92
C ALA A 68 -2.78 21.37 -37.15
N GLN A 69 -2.53 20.69 -38.27
CA GLN A 69 -2.03 21.33 -39.49
C GLN A 69 -3.14 21.93 -40.37
N SER A 70 -4.40 21.51 -40.20
CA SER A 70 -5.55 22.03 -40.93
C SER A 70 -6.62 22.58 -39.98
N ASP A 71 -7.39 23.56 -40.45
CA ASP A 71 -8.47 24.16 -39.66
C ASP A 71 -9.59 23.15 -39.37
N ALA A 72 -9.88 22.24 -40.31
CA ALA A 72 -10.82 21.15 -40.10
C ALA A 72 -10.35 20.19 -38.98
N ALA A 73 -9.06 19.87 -38.92
CA ALA A 73 -8.52 19.05 -37.83
C ALA A 73 -8.53 19.80 -36.50
N ALA A 74 -8.21 21.09 -36.49
CA ALA A 74 -8.29 21.93 -35.30
C ALA A 74 -9.73 22.00 -34.77
N GLU A 75 -10.73 22.13 -35.65
CA GLU A 75 -12.14 22.14 -35.30
C GLU A 75 -12.58 20.86 -34.58
N VAL A 76 -12.17 19.70 -35.06
CA VAL A 76 -12.47 18.42 -34.41
C VAL A 76 -11.96 18.41 -32.96
N TRP A 77 -10.73 18.86 -32.72
CA TRP A 77 -10.14 18.89 -31.39
C TRP A 77 -10.83 19.90 -30.47
N VAL A 78 -11.12 21.11 -30.94
CA VAL A 78 -11.80 22.12 -30.10
C VAL A 78 -13.26 21.75 -29.84
N ARG A 79 -13.95 21.08 -30.77
CA ARG A 79 -15.28 20.49 -30.48
C ARG A 79 -15.19 19.34 -29.47
N LEU A 80 -14.16 18.50 -29.54
CA LEU A 80 -13.94 17.44 -28.55
C LEU A 80 -13.62 17.99 -27.16
N GLN A 81 -12.93 19.14 -27.09
CA GLN A 81 -12.62 19.85 -25.83
C GLN A 81 -13.88 20.11 -24.99
N TRP A 82 -15.01 20.38 -25.64
CA TRP A 82 -16.28 20.64 -24.99
C TRP A 82 -16.85 19.46 -24.19
N LEU A 83 -16.42 18.23 -24.48
CA LEU A 83 -16.73 17.08 -23.63
C LEU A 83 -16.21 17.29 -22.20
N GLY A 84 -14.96 17.75 -22.06
CA GLY A 84 -14.38 18.04 -20.76
C GLY A 84 -15.03 19.27 -20.11
N ILE A 85 -15.14 20.38 -20.85
CA ILE A 85 -15.69 21.65 -20.34
C ILE A 85 -17.11 21.46 -19.79
N ALA A 86 -17.97 20.73 -20.50
CA ALA A 86 -19.36 20.53 -20.11
C ALA A 86 -19.54 19.59 -18.89
N LEU A 87 -18.58 18.69 -18.64
CA LEU A 87 -18.63 17.75 -17.51
C LEU A 87 -18.12 18.35 -16.19
N ILE A 88 -17.32 19.42 -16.23
CA ILE A 88 -16.70 20.03 -15.04
C ILE A 88 -17.70 20.53 -13.99
N PRO A 89 -18.80 21.22 -14.34
CA PRO A 89 -19.80 21.60 -13.35
C PRO A 89 -20.42 20.41 -12.63
N GLY A 90 -20.67 19.30 -13.34
CA GLY A 90 -21.13 18.05 -12.75
C GLY A 90 -20.08 17.43 -11.83
N ALA A 91 -18.81 17.42 -12.26
CA ALA A 91 -17.68 16.89 -11.50
C ALA A 91 -17.42 17.65 -10.20
N THR A 92 -17.39 18.97 -10.26
CA THR A 92 -17.17 19.84 -9.09
C THR A 92 -18.34 19.80 -8.12
N LEU A 93 -19.58 19.74 -8.61
CA LEU A 93 -20.76 19.57 -7.75
C LEU A 93 -20.74 18.20 -7.06
N HIS A 94 -20.42 17.13 -7.80
CA HIS A 94 -20.25 15.78 -7.26
C HIS A 94 -19.19 15.74 -6.15
N LEU A 95 -18.04 16.37 -6.39
CA LEU A 95 -16.97 16.48 -5.41
C LEU A 95 -17.41 17.27 -4.17
N SER A 96 -18.09 18.40 -4.35
CA SER A 96 -18.60 19.21 -3.23
C SER A 96 -19.62 18.47 -2.37
N ASP A 97 -20.50 17.65 -2.96
CA ASP A 97 -21.46 16.80 -2.23
C ASP A 97 -20.75 15.67 -1.48
N ALA A 98 -19.74 15.05 -2.11
CA ALA A 98 -18.91 14.03 -1.47
C ALA A 98 -18.18 14.60 -0.24
N LEU A 99 -17.59 15.80 -0.34
CA LEU A 99 -16.94 16.48 0.78
C LEU A 99 -17.93 16.78 1.91
N LEU A 100 -19.13 17.27 1.60
CA LEU A 100 -20.16 17.48 2.63
C LEU A 100 -20.57 16.19 3.34
N ALA A 101 -20.65 15.07 2.61
CA ALA A 101 -20.96 13.77 3.20
C ALA A 101 -19.90 13.33 4.23
N THR A 102 -18.61 13.60 3.98
CA THR A 102 -17.53 13.30 4.95
C THR A 102 -17.62 14.12 6.23
N THR A 103 -18.32 15.26 6.22
CA THR A 103 -18.52 16.14 7.38
C THR A 103 -19.83 15.88 8.14
N GLY A 104 -20.42 14.68 7.97
CA GLY A 104 -21.64 14.29 8.69
C GLY A 104 -22.95 14.80 8.09
N GLN A 105 -22.93 15.31 6.84
CA GLN A 105 -24.14 15.67 6.09
C GLN A 105 -24.31 14.82 4.83
N PRO A 106 -24.60 13.51 4.98
CA PRO A 106 -24.88 12.66 3.84
C PRO A 106 -26.14 13.11 3.10
N SER A 107 -26.05 13.17 1.77
CA SER A 107 -27.17 13.55 0.91
C SER A 107 -28.35 12.57 1.03
N ARG A 108 -29.51 13.08 1.46
CA ARG A 108 -30.81 12.38 1.52
C ARG A 108 -31.54 12.34 0.16
N GLY A 109 -30.80 12.11 -0.92
CA GLY A 109 -31.35 11.90 -2.27
C GLY A 109 -31.43 13.15 -3.16
N ARG A 110 -31.93 14.30 -2.67
CA ARG A 110 -32.09 15.52 -3.50
C ARG A 110 -30.80 15.97 -4.20
N ARG A 111 -29.67 16.04 -3.47
CA ARG A 111 -28.38 16.44 -4.08
C ARG A 111 -27.81 15.38 -5.01
N ARG A 112 -28.09 14.08 -4.77
CA ARG A 112 -27.68 13.01 -5.70
C ARG A 112 -28.39 13.13 -7.05
N TRP A 113 -29.67 13.47 -7.04
CA TRP A 113 -30.42 13.75 -8.26
C TRP A 113 -29.92 15.03 -8.95
N ALA A 114 -29.60 16.09 -8.19
CA ALA A 114 -28.99 17.30 -8.74
C ALA A 114 -27.67 16.98 -9.47
N VAL A 115 -26.77 16.21 -8.85
CA VAL A 115 -25.51 15.76 -9.47
C VAL A 115 -25.76 14.95 -10.75
N ARG A 116 -26.71 14.01 -10.74
CA ARG A 116 -27.06 13.24 -11.95
C ARG A 116 -27.64 14.13 -13.05
N GLY A 117 -28.50 15.07 -12.68
CA GLY A 117 -29.10 16.04 -13.60
C GLY A 117 -28.05 16.93 -14.24
N THR A 118 -27.04 17.39 -13.49
CA THR A 118 -25.96 18.21 -14.03
C THR A 118 -25.03 17.43 -14.95
N TYR A 119 -24.74 16.15 -14.66
CA TYR A 119 -24.03 15.29 -15.61
C TYR A 119 -24.82 15.05 -16.89
N ALA A 120 -26.13 14.77 -16.79
CA ALA A 120 -26.98 14.60 -17.96
C ALA A 120 -27.01 15.87 -18.82
N ALA A 121 -27.16 17.04 -18.19
CA ALA A 121 -27.09 18.34 -18.87
C ALA A 121 -25.71 18.59 -19.51
N GLY A 122 -24.62 18.21 -18.83
CA GLY A 122 -23.26 18.30 -19.37
C GLY A 122 -23.04 17.43 -20.60
N VAL A 123 -23.51 16.18 -20.58
CA VAL A 123 -23.45 15.27 -21.74
C VAL A 123 -24.28 15.81 -22.91
N LEU A 124 -25.48 16.35 -22.64
CA LEU A 124 -26.31 17.00 -23.66
C LEU A 124 -25.61 18.23 -24.25
N ALA A 125 -25.00 19.08 -23.42
CA ALA A 125 -24.26 20.26 -23.88
C ALA A 125 -23.03 19.86 -24.73
N ALA A 126 -22.30 18.81 -24.34
CA ALA A 126 -21.21 18.26 -25.14
C ALA A 126 -21.69 17.72 -26.49
N ALA A 127 -22.82 17.00 -26.52
CA ALA A 127 -23.42 16.51 -27.75
C ALA A 127 -23.88 17.65 -28.68
N LEU A 128 -24.45 18.73 -28.10
CA LEU A 128 -24.83 19.94 -28.84
C LEU A 128 -23.61 20.66 -29.41
N ALA A 129 -22.53 20.79 -28.64
CA ALA A 129 -21.28 21.40 -29.12
C ALA A 129 -20.61 20.60 -30.24
N TRP A 130 -20.74 19.27 -30.20
CA TRP A 130 -20.22 18.38 -31.23
C TRP A 130 -21.01 18.44 -32.55
N THR A 131 -22.35 18.46 -32.46
CA THR A 131 -23.24 18.30 -33.62
C THR A 131 -23.74 19.61 -34.22
N SER A 132 -23.66 20.73 -33.50
CA SER A 132 -24.32 21.97 -33.89
C SER A 132 -23.51 23.22 -33.56
N ASP A 133 -23.88 24.34 -34.19
CA ASP A 133 -23.27 25.65 -33.94
C ASP A 133 -24.01 26.46 -32.86
N PHE A 134 -25.01 25.87 -32.19
CA PHE A 134 -25.84 26.57 -31.21
C PHE A 134 -25.07 26.96 -29.95
N LEU A 135 -24.16 26.11 -29.50
CA LEU A 135 -23.33 26.36 -28.31
C LEU A 135 -22.00 27.02 -28.69
N VAL A 136 -21.43 26.61 -29.81
CA VAL A 136 -20.08 26.97 -30.25
C VAL A 136 -20.06 27.08 -31.76
N GLY A 137 -19.63 28.21 -32.29
CA GLY A 137 -19.60 28.48 -33.73
C GLY A 137 -18.25 28.16 -34.39
N ARG A 138 -17.91 28.92 -35.43
CA ARG A 138 -16.75 28.69 -36.29
C ARG A 138 -15.43 28.81 -35.55
N VAL A 139 -14.45 28.01 -35.98
CA VAL A 139 -13.06 28.14 -35.53
C VAL A 139 -12.44 29.39 -36.14
N VAL A 140 -11.77 30.17 -35.28
CA VAL A 140 -10.94 31.31 -35.66
C VAL A 140 -9.52 31.01 -35.20
N ARG A 141 -8.62 30.88 -36.16
CA ARG A 141 -7.19 30.68 -35.90
C ARG A 141 -6.45 31.99 -36.06
N ASN A 142 -5.79 32.44 -35.00
CA ASN A 142 -4.79 33.51 -35.06
C ASN A 142 -3.42 32.90 -34.73
N THR A 143 -2.33 33.55 -35.12
CA THR A 143 -0.92 33.08 -35.20
C THR A 143 -0.37 32.25 -34.02
N ALA A 144 -1.03 32.21 -32.86
CA ALA A 144 -0.71 31.33 -31.74
C ALA A 144 -1.91 30.80 -30.94
N ILE A 145 -3.16 31.11 -31.33
CA ILE A 145 -4.38 30.80 -30.55
C ILE A 145 -5.44 30.23 -31.49
N VAL A 146 -5.92 29.04 -31.16
CA VAL A 146 -7.10 28.43 -31.78
C VAL A 146 -8.27 28.67 -30.85
N ARG A 147 -9.30 29.38 -31.33
CA ARG A 147 -10.52 29.63 -30.57
C ARG A 147 -11.74 29.37 -31.42
N MET A 148 -12.89 29.24 -30.78
CA MET A 148 -14.18 29.23 -31.47
C MET A 148 -14.96 30.51 -31.17
N THR A 149 -15.92 30.85 -32.02
CA THR A 149 -16.87 31.93 -31.75
C THR A 149 -18.00 31.46 -30.83
N ALA A 150 -18.54 32.33 -29.99
CA ALA A 150 -19.68 31.99 -29.13
C ALA A 150 -20.95 31.75 -29.96
N GLY A 151 -21.65 30.63 -29.71
CA GLY A 151 -22.98 30.38 -30.25
C GLY A 151 -24.09 31.09 -29.45
N PRO A 152 -25.34 31.13 -29.93
CA PRO A 152 -26.46 31.79 -29.26
C PRO A 152 -26.77 31.23 -27.85
N LEU A 153 -26.52 29.93 -27.59
CA LEU A 153 -26.74 29.30 -26.29
C LEU A 153 -25.54 29.44 -25.33
N PHE A 154 -24.41 29.98 -25.78
CA PHE A 154 -23.19 30.07 -24.98
C PHE A 154 -23.37 30.92 -23.70
N ALA A 155 -24.13 32.01 -23.78
CA ALA A 155 -24.42 32.85 -22.62
C ALA A 155 -25.21 32.10 -21.53
N TRP A 156 -26.20 31.29 -21.94
CA TRP A 156 -26.98 30.44 -21.03
C TRP A 156 -26.12 29.36 -20.38
N PHE A 157 -25.25 28.71 -21.17
CA PHE A 157 -24.27 27.77 -20.65
C PHE A 157 -23.34 28.43 -19.62
N THR A 158 -22.84 29.63 -19.92
CA THR A 158 -21.96 30.39 -19.02
C THR A 158 -22.66 30.73 -17.71
N ALA A 159 -23.92 31.19 -17.76
CA ALA A 159 -24.71 31.46 -16.57
C ALA A 159 -24.96 30.18 -15.74
N ALA A 160 -25.31 29.07 -16.38
CA ALA A 160 -25.49 27.79 -15.71
C ALA A 160 -24.19 27.27 -15.07
N PHE A 161 -23.07 27.37 -15.79
CA PHE A 161 -21.74 27.04 -15.29
C PHE A 161 -21.40 27.85 -14.04
N ALA A 162 -21.59 29.17 -14.08
CA ALA A 162 -21.33 30.06 -12.95
C ALA A 162 -22.19 29.72 -11.73
N VAL A 163 -23.50 29.48 -11.91
CA VAL A 163 -24.41 29.08 -10.82
C VAL A 163 -23.96 27.77 -10.18
N LEU A 164 -23.62 26.76 -10.98
CA LEU A 164 -23.15 25.46 -10.48
C LEU A 164 -21.77 25.54 -9.82
N ALA A 165 -20.87 26.37 -10.35
CA ALA A 165 -19.57 26.66 -9.75
C ALA A 165 -19.73 27.30 -8.37
N VAL A 166 -20.54 28.36 -8.26
CA VAL A 166 -20.86 29.02 -6.99
C VAL A 166 -21.51 28.03 -6.01
N TRP A 167 -22.47 27.22 -6.46
CA TRP A 167 -23.08 26.21 -5.60
C TRP A 167 -22.06 25.20 -5.07
N SER A 168 -21.15 24.73 -5.93
CA SER A 168 -20.08 23.80 -5.55
C SER A 168 -19.12 24.41 -4.53
N LEU A 169 -18.74 25.68 -4.72
CA LEU A 169 -17.88 26.42 -3.79
C LEU A 169 -18.55 26.66 -2.45
N VAL A 170 -19.84 27.04 -2.44
CA VAL A 170 -20.62 27.21 -1.21
C VAL A 170 -20.72 25.88 -0.44
N ASN A 171 -20.91 24.76 -1.14
CA ASN A 171 -20.95 23.43 -0.52
C ASN A 171 -19.59 23.06 0.08
N ALA A 172 -18.49 23.27 -0.65
CA ALA A 172 -17.14 23.03 -0.15
C ALA A 172 -16.79 23.94 1.04
N GLY A 173 -17.20 25.22 1.01
CA GLY A 173 -17.04 26.15 2.13
C GLY A 173 -17.82 25.71 3.37
N ARG A 174 -19.05 25.22 3.21
CA ARG A 174 -19.81 24.61 4.31
C ARG A 174 -19.11 23.37 4.88
N ALA A 175 -18.52 22.53 4.02
CA ALA A 175 -17.73 21.37 4.48
C ALA A 175 -16.51 21.83 5.30
N TYR A 176 -15.80 22.86 4.84
CA TYR A 176 -14.67 23.47 5.57
C TYR A 176 -15.06 23.95 6.97
N LEU A 177 -16.16 24.71 7.08
CA LEU A 177 -16.64 25.24 8.36
C LEU A 177 -17.08 24.14 9.35
N ARG A 178 -17.48 22.96 8.84
CA ARG A 178 -17.89 21.79 9.65
C ARG A 178 -16.72 20.94 10.12
N CYS A 179 -15.50 21.19 9.64
CA CYS A 179 -14.34 20.41 10.05
C CYS A 179 -14.00 20.69 11.53
N LEU A 180 -14.10 19.67 12.38
CA LEU A 180 -13.84 19.78 13.82
C LEU A 180 -12.34 19.74 14.15
N THR A 181 -11.55 18.96 13.40
CA THR A 181 -10.12 18.80 13.67
C THR A 181 -9.25 19.75 12.82
N PRO A 182 -8.12 20.26 13.36
CA PRO A 182 -7.26 21.19 12.64
C PRO A 182 -6.62 20.55 11.40
N THR A 183 -6.35 19.24 11.44
CA THR A 183 -5.77 18.48 10.32
C THR A 183 -6.74 18.40 9.13
N THR A 184 -7.99 18.01 9.38
CA THR A 184 -9.03 17.93 8.35
C THR A 184 -9.38 19.33 7.83
N ARG A 185 -9.44 20.34 8.72
CA ARG A 185 -9.69 21.73 8.34
C ARG A 185 -8.61 22.26 7.39
N ARG A 186 -7.32 22.04 7.68
CA ARG A 186 -6.21 22.43 6.77
C ARG A 186 -6.35 21.78 5.38
N ARG A 187 -6.58 20.47 5.33
CA ARG A 187 -6.74 19.72 4.06
C ARG A 187 -7.96 20.19 3.26
N MET A 188 -9.10 20.38 3.93
CA MET A 188 -10.31 20.89 3.30
C MET A 188 -10.12 22.32 2.80
N GLY A 189 -9.36 23.15 3.52
CA GLY A 189 -9.02 24.52 3.11
C GLY A 189 -8.17 24.56 1.84
N TYR A 190 -7.16 23.69 1.73
CA TYR A 190 -6.37 23.56 0.49
C TYR A 190 -7.23 23.13 -0.70
N LEU A 191 -8.18 22.21 -0.50
CA LEU A 191 -9.09 21.78 -1.55
C LEU A 191 -10.09 22.89 -1.94
N LEU A 192 -10.56 23.68 -0.97
CA LEU A 192 -11.40 24.85 -1.19
C LEU A 192 -10.67 25.94 -1.99
N LEU A 193 -9.36 26.09 -1.80
CA LEU A 193 -8.52 27.01 -2.59
C LEU A 193 -8.24 26.48 -4.01
N ALA A 194 -8.08 25.16 -4.17
CA ALA A 194 -7.84 24.55 -5.48
C ALA A 194 -9.07 24.57 -6.40
N LEU A 195 -10.27 24.34 -5.85
CA LEU A 195 -11.52 24.27 -6.62
C LEU A 195 -11.80 25.47 -7.54
N PRO A 196 -11.75 26.73 -7.07
CA PRO A 196 -12.01 27.88 -7.93
C PRO A 196 -10.94 28.04 -9.01
N VAL A 197 -9.68 27.70 -8.72
CA VAL A 197 -8.61 27.74 -9.71
C VAL A 197 -8.85 26.72 -10.83
N ILE A 198 -9.31 25.52 -10.50
CA ILE A 198 -9.67 24.50 -11.50
C ILE A 198 -10.88 24.96 -12.33
N LEU A 199 -11.90 25.53 -11.68
CA LEU A 199 -13.09 26.03 -12.37
C LEU A 199 -12.76 27.18 -13.35
N LEU A 200 -11.90 28.11 -12.93
CA LEU A 200 -11.50 29.24 -13.76
C LEU A 200 -10.51 28.85 -14.85
N GLY A 201 -9.56 27.96 -14.54
CA GLY A 201 -8.51 27.55 -15.47
C GLY A 201 -9.03 26.78 -16.69
N VAL A 202 -10.13 26.04 -16.53
CA VAL A 202 -10.71 25.25 -17.62
C VAL A 202 -11.86 25.96 -18.34
N PHE A 203 -12.39 27.05 -17.76
CA PHE A 203 -13.48 27.80 -18.38
C PHE A 203 -12.98 28.49 -19.66
N PRO A 204 -13.70 28.42 -20.80
CA PRO A 204 -13.16 28.85 -22.08
C PRO A 204 -13.39 30.37 -22.29
N TYR A 205 -12.67 31.18 -21.51
CA TYR A 205 -12.79 32.65 -21.49
C TYR A 205 -12.52 33.32 -22.84
N LEU A 206 -11.76 32.66 -23.73
CA LEU A 206 -11.47 33.17 -25.08
C LEU A 206 -12.70 33.27 -26.01
N LEU A 207 -13.81 32.60 -25.66
CA LEU A 207 -15.10 32.76 -26.36
C LEU A 207 -15.85 34.03 -25.96
N LEU A 208 -15.56 34.59 -24.78
CA LEU A 208 -16.20 35.81 -24.29
C LEU A 208 -15.56 37.09 -24.85
N THR A 209 -14.33 37.01 -25.37
CA THR A 209 -13.58 38.17 -25.85
C THR A 209 -13.64 38.24 -27.38
N SER A 210 -13.90 39.43 -27.94
CA SER A 210 -13.96 39.63 -29.41
C SER A 210 -12.62 39.44 -30.11
N GLY A 211 -11.52 39.38 -29.36
CA GLY A 211 -10.14 39.23 -29.87
C GLY A 211 -9.42 40.56 -30.08
N ASP A 212 -10.14 41.68 -30.05
CA ASP A 212 -9.55 43.03 -30.14
C ASP A 212 -8.78 43.38 -28.87
N GLU A 213 -9.28 42.98 -27.69
CA GLU A 213 -8.61 43.19 -26.40
C GLU A 213 -7.25 42.49 -26.29
N LEU A 214 -7.08 41.33 -26.96
CA LEU A 214 -5.80 40.62 -27.02
C LEU A 214 -4.73 41.38 -27.82
N ARG A 215 -5.13 42.30 -28.71
CA ARG A 215 -4.21 43.13 -29.51
C ARG A 215 -3.72 44.36 -28.74
N VAL A 216 -4.47 44.80 -27.72
CA VAL A 216 -4.17 46.03 -26.98
C VAL A 216 -3.00 45.85 -26.01
N ASN A 217 -2.88 44.69 -25.36
CA ASN A 217 -1.74 44.41 -24.46
C ASN A 217 -1.28 42.93 -24.50
N PRO A 218 -0.44 42.56 -25.48
CA PRO A 218 0.06 41.18 -25.63
C PRO A 218 0.84 40.68 -24.41
N LEU A 219 1.58 41.56 -23.74
CA LEU A 219 2.40 41.20 -22.58
C LEU A 219 1.51 40.81 -21.38
N PHE A 220 0.48 41.60 -21.11
CA PHE A 220 -0.50 41.30 -20.06
C PHE A 220 -1.20 39.96 -20.33
N PHE A 221 -1.62 39.73 -21.57
CA PHE A 221 -2.25 38.47 -21.98
C PHE A 221 -1.36 37.26 -21.67
N TRP A 222 -0.10 37.26 -22.13
CA TRP A 222 0.80 36.13 -21.91
C TRP A 222 1.19 35.93 -20.45
N LEU A 223 1.30 37.00 -19.65
CA LEU A 223 1.52 36.88 -18.21
C LEU A 223 0.33 36.23 -17.50
N VAL A 224 -0.90 36.65 -17.82
CA VAL A 224 -2.12 36.07 -17.23
C VAL A 224 -2.29 34.61 -17.66
N ALA A 225 -2.07 34.29 -18.93
CA ALA A 225 -2.15 32.92 -19.43
C ALA A 225 -1.11 32.01 -18.75
N THR A 226 0.13 32.47 -18.66
CA THR A 226 1.22 31.73 -17.99
C THR A 226 0.91 31.50 -16.51
N ALA A 227 0.47 32.54 -15.80
CA ALA A 227 0.10 32.45 -14.39
C ALA A 227 -1.10 31.51 -14.18
N SER A 228 -2.10 31.56 -15.06
CA SER A 228 -3.28 30.69 -15.00
C SER A 228 -2.91 29.22 -15.14
N ASN A 229 -2.09 28.86 -16.14
CA ASN A 229 -1.65 27.48 -16.36
C ASN A 229 -0.79 26.94 -15.21
N LEU A 230 0.07 27.80 -14.64
CA LEU A 230 0.88 27.44 -13.47
C LEU A 230 -0.01 27.20 -12.22
N LEU A 231 -0.96 28.11 -11.97
CA LEU A 231 -1.91 27.99 -10.86
C LEU A 231 -2.79 26.75 -11.03
N LEU A 232 -3.26 26.45 -12.24
CA LEU A 232 -4.06 25.26 -12.53
C LEU A 232 -3.27 24.00 -12.23
N THR A 233 -2.04 23.89 -12.74
CA THR A 233 -1.14 22.75 -12.45
C THR A 233 -0.92 22.58 -10.95
N ALA A 234 -0.64 23.68 -10.23
CA ALA A 234 -0.47 23.65 -8.77
C ALA A 234 -1.76 23.23 -8.04
N ALA A 235 -2.93 23.69 -8.50
CA ALA A 235 -4.23 23.33 -7.93
C ALA A 235 -4.57 21.85 -8.15
N LEU A 236 -4.20 21.27 -9.30
CA LEU A 236 -4.36 19.82 -9.54
C LEU A 236 -3.49 19.00 -8.59
N VAL A 237 -2.22 19.38 -8.40
CA VAL A 237 -1.32 18.72 -7.46
C VAL A 237 -1.82 18.85 -6.02
N LEU A 238 -2.25 20.05 -5.61
CA LEU A 238 -2.77 20.32 -4.28
C LEU A 238 -4.07 19.55 -4.01
N GLY A 239 -4.97 19.49 -5.00
CA GLY A 239 -6.20 18.72 -4.92
C GLY A 239 -5.93 17.22 -4.81
N ALA A 240 -5.00 16.68 -5.61
CA ALA A 240 -4.59 15.28 -5.53
C ALA A 240 -3.96 14.93 -4.17
N TYR A 241 -3.16 15.85 -3.61
CA TYR A 241 -2.65 15.74 -2.25
C TYR A 241 -3.80 15.63 -1.24
N CYS A 242 -4.77 16.53 -1.28
CA CYS A 242 -5.90 16.52 -0.35
C CYS A 242 -6.76 15.26 -0.47
N VAL A 243 -7.12 14.89 -1.70
CA VAL A 243 -7.97 13.73 -2.00
C VAL A 243 -7.30 12.42 -1.61
N GLY A 244 -5.97 12.32 -1.76
CA GLY A 244 -5.20 11.12 -1.42
C GLY A 244 -5.29 10.68 0.04
N PHE A 245 -5.73 11.56 0.96
CA PHE A 245 -5.94 11.20 2.37
C PHE A 245 -7.37 10.74 2.69
N PHE A 246 -8.35 11.00 1.83
CA PHE A 246 -9.72 10.55 2.06
C PHE A 246 -9.82 9.05 1.75
N GLY A 247 -10.34 8.27 2.72
CA GLY A 247 -10.45 6.81 2.62
C GLY A 247 -9.11 6.07 2.55
N ALA A 248 -7.97 6.70 2.88
CA ALA A 248 -6.68 6.03 2.89
C ALA A 248 -6.48 5.26 4.22
N PRO A 249 -6.32 3.92 4.18
CA PRO A 249 -6.07 3.12 5.38
C PRO A 249 -4.65 3.32 5.96
N GLN A 250 -3.76 3.92 5.16
CA GLN A 250 -2.35 4.04 5.44
C GLN A 250 -2.03 5.28 6.28
N PRO A 251 -0.95 5.28 7.07
CA PRO A 251 -0.53 6.45 7.82
C PRO A 251 -0.15 7.60 6.87
N ASP A 252 -0.38 8.83 7.31
CA ASP A 252 -0.18 10.06 6.52
C ASP A 252 1.21 10.14 5.86
N ARG A 253 2.26 9.66 6.54
CA ARG A 253 3.63 9.63 6.00
C ARG A 253 3.75 8.79 4.72
N VAL A 254 3.04 7.66 4.66
CA VAL A 254 3.10 6.74 3.52
C VAL A 254 2.36 7.34 2.33
N VAL A 255 1.20 7.98 2.57
CA VAL A 255 0.45 8.69 1.52
C VAL A 255 1.30 9.82 0.93
N LYS A 256 1.97 10.61 1.78
CA LYS A 256 2.88 11.69 1.35
C LYS A 256 4.09 11.18 0.55
N SER A 257 4.78 10.15 1.04
CA SER A 257 5.93 9.54 0.38
C SER A 257 5.53 8.96 -0.98
N ARG A 258 4.42 8.22 -1.07
CA ARG A 258 3.91 7.66 -2.34
C ARG A 258 3.53 8.75 -3.33
N LEU A 259 2.82 9.78 -2.90
CA LEU A 259 2.45 10.90 -3.77
C LEU A 259 3.69 11.63 -4.27
N LEU A 260 4.66 11.92 -3.40
CA LEU A 260 5.92 12.54 -3.78
C LEU A 260 6.67 11.68 -4.82
N GLN A 261 6.77 10.37 -4.57
CA GLN A 261 7.40 9.43 -5.49
C GLN A 261 6.69 9.41 -6.84
N TRP A 262 5.36 9.44 -6.85
CA TRP A 262 4.58 9.47 -8.09
C TRP A 262 4.75 10.79 -8.85
N ILE A 263 4.71 11.93 -8.16
CA ILE A 263 4.90 13.24 -8.78
C ILE A 263 6.31 13.38 -9.37
N LEU A 264 7.33 12.88 -8.65
CA LEU A 264 8.70 12.87 -9.16
C LEU A 264 8.83 12.00 -10.41
N ARG A 265 8.31 10.76 -10.38
CA ARG A 265 8.49 9.80 -11.48
C ARG A 265 7.57 10.01 -12.67
N GLY A 266 6.38 10.55 -12.45
CA GLY A 266 5.38 10.79 -13.49
C GLY A 266 5.54 12.18 -14.10
N PRO A 267 4.84 13.21 -13.59
CA PRO A 267 4.85 14.55 -14.17
C PRO A 267 6.23 15.16 -14.30
N VAL A 268 7.07 15.13 -13.25
CA VAL A 268 8.36 15.85 -13.25
C VAL A 268 9.34 15.29 -14.28
N VAL A 269 9.46 13.95 -14.40
CA VAL A 269 10.29 13.32 -15.44
C VAL A 269 9.76 13.67 -16.83
N ALA A 270 8.43 13.56 -17.04
CA ALA A 270 7.84 13.87 -18.33
C ALA A 270 8.00 15.35 -18.71
N TRP A 271 7.87 16.28 -17.74
CA TRP A 271 8.19 17.70 -17.93
C TRP A 271 9.65 17.92 -18.32
N ALA A 272 10.60 17.22 -17.69
CA ALA A 272 12.02 17.33 -18.03
C ALA A 272 12.29 16.85 -19.46
N VAL A 273 11.65 15.76 -19.89
CA VAL A 273 11.76 15.24 -21.28
C VAL A 273 11.18 16.23 -22.29
N VAL A 274 10.01 16.82 -22.01
CA VAL A 274 9.42 17.84 -22.89
C VAL A 274 10.28 19.11 -22.91
N ALA A 275 10.85 19.51 -21.77
CA ALA A 275 11.78 20.63 -21.70
C ALA A 275 13.03 20.38 -22.56
N ALA A 276 13.56 19.15 -22.55
CA ALA A 276 14.66 18.75 -23.42
C ALA A 276 14.28 18.85 -24.91
N TYR A 277 13.08 18.38 -25.28
CA TYR A 277 12.55 18.53 -26.65
C TYR A 277 12.46 20.00 -27.07
N VAL A 278 11.91 20.87 -26.22
CA VAL A 278 11.81 22.32 -26.50
C VAL A 278 13.20 22.95 -26.62
N PHE A 279 14.14 22.56 -25.75
CA PHE A 279 15.51 23.07 -25.74
C PHE A 279 16.31 22.68 -26.97
N VAL A 280 16.25 21.42 -27.41
CA VAL A 280 16.95 20.98 -28.62
C VAL A 280 16.37 21.62 -29.87
N ASN A 281 15.04 21.72 -29.98
CA ASN A 281 14.41 22.46 -31.09
C ASN A 281 14.82 23.94 -31.11
N TRP A 282 15.01 24.54 -29.93
CA TRP A 282 15.52 25.91 -29.83
C TRP A 282 16.97 26.00 -30.32
N LEU A 283 17.83 25.04 -29.96
CA LEU A 283 19.21 24.94 -30.44
C LEU A 283 19.28 24.71 -31.96
N GLU A 284 18.45 23.83 -32.51
CA GLU A 284 18.35 23.58 -33.96
C GLU A 284 18.06 24.88 -34.72
N ARG A 285 17.04 25.64 -34.27
CA ARG A 285 16.69 26.91 -34.90
C ARG A 285 17.78 27.98 -34.76
N ARG A 286 18.56 27.95 -33.68
CA ARG A 286 19.54 29.01 -33.37
C ARG A 286 20.94 28.72 -33.94
N PHE A 287 21.34 27.46 -33.95
CA PHE A 287 22.69 26.99 -34.28
C PHE A 287 22.73 25.99 -35.45
N GLY A 288 21.58 25.53 -35.97
CA GLY A 288 21.53 24.63 -37.12
C GLY A 288 21.97 23.19 -36.82
N ILE A 289 21.91 22.76 -35.56
CA ILE A 289 22.22 21.36 -35.19
C ILE A 289 21.16 20.40 -35.77
N ASP A 290 21.56 19.18 -36.12
CA ASP A 290 20.64 18.16 -36.64
C ASP A 290 19.71 17.64 -35.52
N GLY A 291 18.49 18.17 -35.50
CA GLY A 291 17.47 17.79 -34.51
C GLY A 291 17.12 16.30 -34.57
N MET A 292 17.18 15.66 -35.74
CA MET A 292 16.82 14.24 -35.90
C MET A 292 17.77 13.33 -35.12
N LEU A 293 19.04 13.73 -35.00
CA LEU A 293 20.09 12.99 -34.33
C LEU A 293 20.15 13.30 -32.83
N TRP A 294 19.98 14.58 -32.45
CA TRP A 294 20.14 15.02 -31.06
C TRP A 294 18.87 14.91 -30.19
N LEU A 295 17.65 14.95 -30.77
CA LEU A 295 16.41 14.80 -29.99
C LEU A 295 16.37 13.50 -29.18
N PRO A 296 16.54 12.31 -29.81
CA PRO A 296 16.45 11.05 -29.08
C PRO A 296 17.51 10.94 -27.98
N VAL A 297 18.74 11.38 -28.27
CA VAL A 297 19.86 11.39 -27.33
C VAL A 297 19.56 12.28 -26.12
N ALA A 298 19.08 13.50 -26.34
CA ALA A 298 18.74 14.42 -25.26
C ALA A 298 17.54 13.93 -24.44
N MET A 299 16.49 13.42 -25.08
CA MET A 299 15.30 12.90 -24.40
C MET A 299 15.64 11.70 -23.52
N VAL A 300 16.35 10.71 -24.07
CA VAL A 300 16.79 9.51 -23.32
C VAL A 300 17.79 9.90 -22.22
N GLY A 301 18.75 10.77 -22.54
CA GLY A 301 19.73 11.26 -21.57
C GLY A 301 19.10 11.96 -20.37
N VAL A 302 18.17 12.89 -20.61
CA VAL A 302 17.43 13.58 -19.54
C VAL A 302 16.52 12.61 -18.77
N LEU A 303 15.89 11.65 -19.45
CA LEU A 303 15.11 10.62 -18.77
C LEU A 303 15.98 9.79 -17.81
N LEU A 304 17.12 9.27 -18.28
CA LEU A 304 18.03 8.48 -17.45
C LEU A 304 18.61 9.31 -16.29
N LEU A 305 19.02 10.55 -16.56
CA LEU A 305 19.57 11.45 -15.56
C LEU A 305 18.52 11.86 -14.51
N ALA A 306 17.27 12.09 -14.93
CA ALA A 306 16.17 12.35 -14.02
C ALA A 306 15.88 11.12 -13.14
N GLN A 307 15.84 9.91 -13.70
CA GLN A 307 15.62 8.68 -12.92
C GLN A 307 16.76 8.40 -11.93
N PHE A 308 18.01 8.63 -12.33
CA PHE A 308 19.17 8.55 -11.45
C PHE A 308 19.07 9.57 -10.32
N THR A 309 18.81 10.84 -10.65
CA THR A 309 18.66 11.93 -9.68
C THR A 309 17.54 11.63 -8.68
N ILE A 310 16.39 11.14 -9.14
CA ILE A 310 15.29 10.73 -8.27
C ILE A 310 15.73 9.58 -7.35
N THR A 311 16.48 8.60 -7.85
CA THR A 311 16.95 7.48 -7.03
C THR A 311 17.85 7.95 -5.89
N VAL A 312 18.74 8.92 -6.15
CA VAL A 312 19.64 9.49 -5.14
C VAL A 312 18.93 10.46 -4.20
N VAL A 313 18.09 11.36 -4.72
CA VAL A 313 17.49 12.48 -3.98
C VAL A 313 16.22 12.07 -3.22
N ARG A 314 15.52 11.01 -3.66
CA ARG A 314 14.24 10.60 -3.04
C ARG A 314 14.36 10.38 -1.54
N LEU A 315 15.33 9.57 -1.11
CA LEU A 315 15.48 9.18 0.29
C LEU A 315 15.81 10.38 1.20
N PRO A 316 16.79 11.26 0.88
CA PRO A 316 17.04 12.46 1.68
C PRO A 316 15.87 13.44 1.65
N LEU A 317 15.19 13.60 0.50
CA LEU A 317 14.04 14.49 0.37
C LEU A 317 12.84 14.04 1.20
N GLU A 318 12.53 12.73 1.18
CA GLU A 318 11.48 12.15 2.04
C GLU A 318 11.82 12.35 3.53
N ARG A 319 13.08 12.08 3.92
CA ARG A 319 13.57 12.28 5.29
C ARG A 319 13.45 13.74 5.75
N TRP A 320 13.74 14.70 4.86
CA TRP A 320 13.65 16.12 5.17
C TRP A 320 12.21 16.64 5.27
N LEU A 321 11.32 16.24 4.35
CA LEU A 321 9.93 16.74 4.28
C LEU A 321 8.98 16.06 5.27
N PHE A 322 9.16 14.76 5.54
CA PHE A 322 8.13 13.94 6.22
C PHE A 322 8.54 13.37 7.57
N TYR A 323 9.85 13.25 7.84
CA TYR A 323 10.36 12.69 9.09
C TYR A 323 10.92 13.81 9.97
N GLY A 324 10.02 14.64 10.51
CA GLY A 324 10.37 15.79 11.35
C GLY A 324 10.67 15.46 12.82
N GLY A 325 10.23 14.32 13.33
CA GLY A 325 10.55 13.87 14.69
C GLY A 325 11.88 13.13 14.74
N SER A 326 12.77 13.51 15.65
CA SER A 326 14.03 12.79 15.92
C SER A 326 13.79 11.32 16.29
N ALA A 327 12.69 11.04 17.01
CA ALA A 327 12.31 9.71 17.47
C ALA A 327 11.92 8.77 16.31
N ASP A 328 11.02 9.20 15.41
CA ASP A 328 10.58 8.39 14.26
C ASP A 328 11.74 8.00 13.31
N ARG A 329 12.75 8.88 13.18
CA ARG A 329 13.95 8.61 12.36
C ARG A 329 14.83 7.53 13.00
N TYR A 330 14.98 7.59 14.32
CA TYR A 330 15.80 6.66 15.08
C TYR A 330 15.20 5.25 15.08
N ASP A 331 13.88 5.13 15.15
CA ASP A 331 13.19 3.83 15.13
C ASP A 331 13.29 3.13 13.76
N VAL A 332 13.12 3.88 12.67
CA VAL A 332 13.28 3.33 11.31
C VAL A 332 14.73 2.93 11.05
N GLN A 333 15.71 3.75 11.47
CA GLN A 333 17.12 3.43 11.34
C GLN A 333 17.50 2.18 12.14
N ARG A 334 16.94 1.97 13.33
CA ARG A 334 17.16 0.74 14.11
C ARG A 334 16.70 -0.51 13.37
N VAL A 335 15.53 -0.49 12.75
CA VAL A 335 15.04 -1.64 11.98
C VAL A 335 15.89 -1.88 10.73
N GLN A 336 16.33 -0.82 10.04
CA GLN A 336 17.23 -0.94 8.89
C GLN A 336 18.58 -1.52 9.29
N HIS A 337 19.20 -1.00 10.35
CA HIS A 337 20.48 -1.52 10.86
C HIS A 337 20.35 -2.94 11.41
N LEU A 338 19.20 -3.30 12.00
CA LEU A 338 18.93 -4.68 12.35
C LEU A 338 18.96 -5.53 11.08
N SER A 339 18.18 -5.19 10.05
CA SER A 339 18.14 -5.91 8.76
C SER A 339 19.51 -6.04 8.08
N GLU A 340 20.37 -5.03 8.18
CA GLU A 340 21.72 -5.03 7.59
C GLU A 340 22.73 -5.87 8.38
N ARG A 341 22.47 -6.15 9.66
CA ARG A 341 23.37 -6.86 10.58
C ARG A 341 22.80 -8.19 11.08
N LEU A 342 21.74 -8.69 10.46
CA LEU A 342 21.18 -10.01 10.79
C LEU A 342 22.18 -11.11 10.42
N LEU A 343 22.37 -12.05 11.35
CA LEU A 343 23.15 -13.26 11.09
C LEU A 343 22.20 -14.33 10.57
N THR A 344 22.32 -14.71 9.29
CA THR A 344 21.48 -15.77 8.75
C THR A 344 21.93 -17.14 9.26
N ALA A 345 21.06 -18.15 9.16
CA ALA A 345 21.44 -19.53 9.51
C ALA A 345 22.60 -20.05 8.64
N ALA A 346 22.68 -19.61 7.38
CA ALA A 346 23.77 -19.96 6.49
C ALA A 346 25.09 -19.31 6.94
N ASP A 347 25.06 -18.02 7.32
CA ASP A 347 26.24 -17.30 7.80
C ASP A 347 26.78 -17.91 9.10
N LEU A 348 25.89 -18.27 10.04
CA LEU A 348 26.27 -18.96 11.26
C LEU A 348 26.94 -20.30 10.95
N ARG A 349 26.35 -21.10 10.05
CA ARG A 349 26.90 -22.41 9.68
C ARG A 349 28.30 -22.28 9.08
N GLN A 350 28.49 -21.33 8.15
CA GLN A 350 29.79 -21.07 7.52
C GLN A 350 30.84 -20.59 8.54
N PHE A 351 30.43 -19.74 9.49
CA PHE A 351 31.30 -19.31 10.57
C PHE A 351 31.71 -20.48 11.48
N LEU A 352 30.74 -21.29 11.94
CA LEU A 352 31.01 -22.46 12.77
C LEU A 352 31.87 -23.51 12.04
N GLU A 353 31.72 -23.65 10.71
CA GLU A 353 32.57 -24.49 9.87
C GLU A 353 34.01 -23.99 9.85
N SER A 354 34.20 -22.67 9.73
CA SER A 354 35.52 -22.04 9.77
C SER A 354 36.19 -22.22 11.14
N VAL A 355 35.43 -22.06 12.23
CA VAL A 355 35.92 -22.29 13.60
C VAL A 355 36.29 -23.76 13.80
N LEU A 356 35.44 -24.68 13.37
CA LEU A 356 35.66 -26.13 13.48
C LEU A 356 36.86 -26.59 12.66
N ALA A 357 37.01 -26.09 11.43
CA ALA A 357 38.18 -26.36 10.59
C ALA A 357 39.47 -25.84 11.25
N ALA A 358 39.45 -24.61 11.78
CA ALA A 358 40.59 -24.07 12.50
C ALA A 358 40.92 -24.87 13.77
N SER A 359 39.93 -25.38 14.51
CA SER A 359 40.15 -26.28 15.65
C SER A 359 40.76 -27.61 15.22
N CYS A 360 40.31 -28.18 14.10
CA CYS A 360 40.87 -29.40 13.53
C CYS A 360 42.32 -29.22 13.09
N ASP A 361 42.64 -28.11 12.41
CA ASP A 361 43.99 -27.77 11.97
C ASP A 361 44.94 -27.55 13.15
N THR A 362 44.45 -26.88 14.21
CA THR A 362 45.23 -26.63 15.44
C THR A 362 45.62 -27.93 16.14
N LEU A 363 44.71 -28.91 16.20
CA LEU A 363 44.97 -30.23 16.78
C LEU A 363 45.56 -31.24 15.80
N ARG A 364 45.68 -30.88 14.51
CA ARG A 364 46.06 -31.77 13.40
C ARG A 364 45.20 -33.04 13.32
N ILE A 365 43.88 -32.89 13.52
CA ILE A 365 42.91 -33.98 13.42
C ILE A 365 42.07 -33.83 12.15
N ALA A 366 41.56 -34.96 11.65
CA ALA A 366 40.83 -34.99 10.38
C ALA A 366 39.32 -34.81 10.51
N SER A 367 38.76 -34.81 11.73
CA SER A 367 37.30 -34.77 11.90
C SER A 367 36.83 -34.11 13.19
N GLY A 368 35.68 -33.46 13.11
CA GLY A 368 34.98 -32.88 14.25
C GLY A 368 33.57 -32.42 13.89
N PHE A 369 32.83 -31.94 14.88
CA PHE A 369 31.46 -31.47 14.73
C PHE A 369 31.12 -30.33 15.70
N VAL A 370 30.10 -29.55 15.36
CA VAL A 370 29.47 -28.57 16.26
C VAL A 370 27.99 -28.90 16.36
N MET A 371 27.51 -29.09 17.59
CA MET A 371 26.09 -29.28 17.90
C MET A 371 25.57 -28.08 18.68
N GLN A 372 24.43 -27.53 18.24
CA GLN A 372 23.68 -26.54 19.00
C GLN A 372 22.72 -27.26 19.94
N VAL A 373 22.64 -26.80 21.18
CA VAL A 373 21.78 -27.38 22.21
C VAL A 373 20.58 -26.45 22.38
N GLY A 374 19.38 -26.97 22.12
CA GLY A 374 18.12 -26.24 22.27
C GLY A 374 17.11 -26.97 23.16
N GLU A 375 15.89 -26.44 23.28
CA GLU A 375 14.80 -27.06 24.06
C GLU A 375 14.35 -28.42 23.49
N ARG A 376 14.55 -28.64 22.18
CA ARG A 376 14.15 -29.87 21.46
C ARG A 376 15.24 -30.94 21.39
N GLY A 377 16.41 -30.71 22.01
CA GLY A 377 17.56 -31.61 21.96
C GLY A 377 18.80 -30.96 21.33
N ALA A 378 19.82 -31.78 21.09
CA ALA A 378 21.05 -31.36 20.41
C ALA A 378 20.89 -31.53 18.88
N GLU A 379 21.07 -30.44 18.13
CA GLU A 379 20.96 -30.41 16.67
C GLU A 379 22.36 -30.18 16.06
N LEU A 380 22.75 -31.03 15.11
CA LEU A 380 24.02 -30.88 14.40
C LEU A 380 23.98 -29.66 13.48
N GLN A 381 24.88 -28.70 13.70
CA GLN A 381 25.01 -27.51 12.86
C GLN A 381 26.04 -27.73 11.75
N VAL A 382 27.21 -28.28 12.11
CA VAL A 382 28.33 -28.46 11.19
C VAL A 382 29.11 -29.73 11.52
N GLN A 383 29.66 -30.37 10.49
CA GLN A 383 30.60 -31.48 10.59
C GLN A 383 31.73 -31.27 9.58
N VAL A 384 32.96 -31.56 10.00
CA VAL A 384 34.15 -31.60 9.15
C VAL A 384 34.74 -33.00 9.21
N GLY A 385 35.14 -33.55 8.06
CA GLY A 385 35.83 -34.84 7.97
C GLY A 385 34.95 -36.08 7.78
N PRO A 386 35.57 -37.25 7.54
CA PRO A 386 34.87 -38.49 7.20
C PRO A 386 34.22 -39.21 8.39
N GLN A 387 34.63 -38.91 9.63
CA GLN A 387 34.08 -39.58 10.81
C GLN A 387 32.65 -39.09 11.09
N GLN A 388 31.71 -40.02 11.22
CA GLN A 388 30.31 -39.70 11.47
C GLN A 388 30.12 -39.05 12.83
N PRO A 389 29.23 -38.05 12.96
CA PRO A 389 28.90 -37.49 14.24
C PRO A 389 28.06 -38.51 15.01
N PRO A 390 27.97 -38.36 16.33
CA PRO A 390 27.36 -39.36 17.18
C PRO A 390 25.83 -39.33 17.04
N ALA A 391 25.19 -40.48 17.29
CA ALA A 391 23.73 -40.60 17.24
C ALA A 391 23.06 -39.63 18.25
N ALA A 392 21.86 -39.13 17.92
CA ALA A 392 21.14 -38.15 18.75
C ALA A 392 20.91 -38.60 20.21
N ALA A 393 20.72 -39.90 20.45
CA ALA A 393 20.61 -40.46 21.79
C ALA A 393 21.90 -40.29 22.61
N ALA A 394 23.05 -40.51 21.97
CA ALA A 394 24.37 -40.36 22.56
C ALA A 394 24.72 -38.87 22.81
N ALA A 395 24.21 -37.96 21.97
CA ALA A 395 24.33 -36.52 22.19
C ALA A 395 23.52 -36.02 23.40
N ALA A 396 22.39 -36.67 23.72
CA ALA A 396 21.62 -36.36 24.93
C ALA A 396 22.36 -36.80 26.22
N GLU A 397 23.04 -37.95 26.18
CA GLU A 397 23.92 -38.40 27.27
C GLU A 397 25.13 -37.46 27.44
N ALA A 398 25.75 -37.03 26.34
CA ALA A 398 26.82 -36.04 26.37
C ALA A 398 26.36 -34.68 26.94
N ARG A 399 25.15 -34.22 26.60
CA ARG A 399 24.55 -33.02 27.20
C ARG A 399 24.38 -33.18 28.71
N ALA A 400 23.76 -34.26 29.17
CA ALA A 400 23.58 -34.53 30.60
C ALA A 400 24.92 -34.61 31.36
N ALA A 401 25.96 -35.13 30.72
CA ALA A 401 27.31 -35.18 31.26
C ALA A 401 27.95 -33.78 31.37
N LEU A 402 27.79 -32.94 30.34
CA LEU A 402 28.28 -31.55 30.33
C LEU A 402 27.55 -30.67 31.33
N ASP A 403 26.25 -30.90 31.56
CA ASP A 403 25.42 -30.14 32.50
C ASP A 403 25.66 -30.54 33.96
N ASN A 404 25.83 -31.84 34.27
CA ASN A 404 25.94 -32.34 35.65
C ASN A 404 27.38 -32.64 36.12
N GLY A 405 28.38 -32.50 35.25
CA GLY A 405 29.80 -32.70 35.57
C GLY A 405 30.19 -34.08 36.13
N THR A 406 29.27 -35.05 36.19
CA THR A 406 29.40 -36.28 36.99
C THR A 406 28.71 -37.51 36.36
N ALA A 407 28.53 -37.55 35.03
CA ALA A 407 28.04 -38.78 34.40
C ALA A 407 29.10 -39.89 34.44
N ALA A 408 28.73 -41.07 34.94
CA ALA A 408 29.61 -42.23 35.04
C ALA A 408 30.17 -42.63 33.66
N GLY A 409 31.50 -42.56 33.50
CA GLY A 409 32.21 -42.91 32.27
C GLY A 409 32.97 -41.76 31.60
N TYR A 410 32.74 -40.51 32.03
CA TYR A 410 33.50 -39.34 31.59
C TYR A 410 34.63 -39.00 32.57
N GLN A 411 35.83 -38.79 32.06
CA GLN A 411 36.96 -38.26 32.84
C GLN A 411 37.22 -36.82 32.40
N PRO A 412 37.16 -35.83 33.30
CA PRO A 412 37.59 -34.47 32.98
C PRO A 412 39.10 -34.50 32.70
N ALA A 413 39.50 -34.12 31.50
CA ALA A 413 40.87 -34.33 31.03
C ALA A 413 41.87 -33.36 31.67
N ASN A 414 41.41 -32.28 32.34
CA ASN A 414 42.15 -31.40 33.26
C ASN A 414 41.22 -30.28 33.75
N ALA A 415 41.68 -29.45 34.70
CA ALA A 415 40.99 -28.29 35.29
C ALA A 415 40.59 -27.15 34.31
N HIS A 416 40.60 -27.41 32.99
CA HIS A 416 40.40 -26.44 31.91
C HIS A 416 39.14 -26.70 31.06
N GLY A 417 38.23 -27.58 31.50
CA GLY A 417 36.88 -27.70 30.92
C GLY A 417 36.74 -28.54 29.65
N ILE A 418 37.73 -29.38 29.31
CA ILE A 418 37.64 -30.37 28.23
C ILE A 418 37.15 -31.72 28.77
N PHE A 419 36.13 -32.28 28.13
CA PHE A 419 35.52 -33.55 28.51
C PHE A 419 35.88 -34.64 27.51
N HIS A 420 36.34 -35.79 28.01
CA HIS A 420 36.67 -36.93 27.16
C HIS A 420 35.48 -37.87 27.00
N TRP A 421 35.10 -38.14 25.75
CA TRP A 421 33.99 -39.02 25.41
C TRP A 421 34.32 -40.01 24.29
N GLY A 422 34.63 -41.25 24.67
CA GLY A 422 35.01 -42.27 23.69
C GLY A 422 36.25 -41.84 22.91
N GLU A 423 36.08 -41.51 21.63
CA GLU A 423 37.15 -41.02 20.75
C GLU A 423 37.09 -39.50 20.51
N TYR A 424 36.23 -38.78 21.23
CA TYR A 424 35.99 -37.35 21.05
C TYR A 424 36.39 -36.54 22.30
N TRP A 425 36.97 -35.38 22.07
CA TRP A 425 36.98 -34.29 23.04
C TRP A 425 35.77 -33.40 22.84
N LEU A 426 35.06 -33.13 23.93
CA LEU A 426 33.92 -32.22 23.96
C LEU A 426 34.30 -30.95 24.70
N LEU A 427 34.15 -29.82 24.01
CA LEU A 427 34.24 -28.48 24.60
C LEU A 427 32.82 -27.91 24.73
N PRO A 428 32.38 -27.53 25.95
CA PRO A 428 31.08 -26.90 26.12
C PRO A 428 31.09 -25.47 25.57
N LEU A 429 30.10 -25.14 24.76
CA LEU A 429 29.86 -23.78 24.27
C LEU A 429 28.80 -23.15 25.18
N ARG A 430 29.23 -22.42 26.21
CA ARG A 430 28.35 -21.81 27.22
C ARG A 430 28.13 -20.33 26.96
N GLU A 431 27.05 -19.81 27.51
CA GLU A 431 26.77 -18.39 27.48
C GLU A 431 27.89 -17.58 28.17
N LEU A 432 28.33 -16.49 27.54
CA LEU A 432 29.26 -15.55 28.15
C LEU A 432 28.43 -14.59 29.03
N ASN A 433 28.31 -14.91 30.31
CA ASN A 433 27.73 -14.00 31.30
C ASN A 433 28.76 -12.91 31.63
N MET A 434 28.40 -11.65 31.39
CA MET A 434 29.18 -10.45 31.75
C MET A 434 28.84 -9.91 33.15
N GLU A 435 27.85 -10.49 33.84
CA GLU A 435 27.43 -10.07 35.17
C GLU A 435 28.02 -11.01 36.22
N GLU A 436 28.97 -10.49 37.02
CA GLU A 436 29.72 -11.21 38.06
C GLU A 436 28.86 -11.67 39.26
N ASP A 437 27.53 -11.44 39.26
CA ASP A 437 26.68 -11.58 40.45
C ASP A 437 25.81 -12.86 40.53
N ALA A 438 25.92 -13.80 39.59
CA ALA A 438 25.20 -15.08 39.67
C ALA A 438 26.12 -16.24 40.09
N ALA A 439 26.57 -16.24 41.35
CA ALA A 439 27.65 -17.10 41.85
C ALA A 439 27.33 -18.61 41.99
N ASP A 440 26.11 -19.08 41.74
CA ASP A 440 25.72 -20.48 42.04
C ASP A 440 25.08 -21.29 40.88
N ALA A 441 24.98 -20.75 39.67
CA ALA A 441 24.47 -21.49 38.51
C ALA A 441 25.47 -21.47 37.34
N PRO A 442 25.88 -22.62 36.77
CA PRO A 442 26.74 -22.64 35.60
C PRO A 442 26.03 -21.97 34.41
N PRO A 443 26.73 -21.13 33.60
CA PRO A 443 26.13 -20.44 32.46
C PRO A 443 25.51 -21.44 31.49
N GLU A 444 24.38 -21.06 30.89
CA GLU A 444 23.55 -21.95 30.08
C GLU A 444 24.37 -22.55 28.91
N LEU A 445 24.20 -23.86 28.66
CA LEU A 445 24.86 -24.56 27.57
C LEU A 445 24.16 -24.24 26.24
N LEU A 446 24.83 -23.49 25.37
CA LEU A 446 24.33 -23.13 24.04
C LEU A 446 24.64 -24.20 22.98
N GLY A 447 25.71 -24.98 23.19
CA GLY A 447 26.17 -25.98 22.24
C GLY A 447 27.36 -26.79 22.76
N MET A 448 27.88 -27.68 21.91
CA MET A 448 29.09 -28.44 22.16
C MET A 448 29.92 -28.56 20.88
N LEU A 449 31.24 -28.43 21.03
CA LEU A 449 32.24 -28.64 19.99
C LEU A 449 32.89 -30.01 20.23
N GLY A 450 32.70 -30.94 19.29
CA GLY A 450 33.26 -32.28 19.35
C GLY A 450 34.45 -32.44 18.40
N LEU A 451 35.59 -32.92 18.90
CA LEU A 451 36.84 -33.05 18.16
C LEU A 451 37.30 -34.51 18.24
N HIS A 452 37.45 -35.19 17.09
CA HIS A 452 37.82 -36.60 17.07
C HIS A 452 39.33 -36.78 17.26
N VAL A 453 39.74 -37.29 18.41
CA VAL A 453 41.15 -37.41 18.84
C VAL A 453 41.59 -38.86 19.07
N GLY A 454 40.69 -39.85 18.93
CA GLY A 454 40.98 -41.27 19.10
C GLY A 454 40.92 -41.74 20.56
N LEU A 455 41.26 -43.01 20.82
CA LEU A 455 41.09 -43.69 22.12
C LEU A 455 42.13 -43.34 23.20
N ALA A 456 43.28 -42.77 22.82
CA ALA A 456 44.37 -42.43 23.74
C ALA A 456 45.07 -41.12 23.35
N PRO A 457 44.35 -39.99 23.38
CA PRO A 457 44.89 -38.72 22.93
C PRO A 457 45.89 -38.16 23.94
N GLN A 458 47.01 -37.62 23.44
CA GLN A 458 47.96 -36.88 24.28
C GLN A 458 47.32 -35.54 24.69
N ALA A 459 47.57 -35.10 25.93
CA ALA A 459 47.13 -33.79 26.38
C ALA A 459 47.74 -32.70 25.48
N PRO A 460 46.94 -31.72 25.02
CA PRO A 460 47.45 -30.67 24.14
C PRO A 460 48.38 -29.74 24.94
N GLU A 461 49.39 -29.17 24.27
CA GLU A 461 50.23 -28.13 24.87
C GLU A 461 49.37 -26.92 25.30
N ASP A 462 49.78 -26.22 26.36
CA ASP A 462 49.02 -25.09 26.92
C ASP A 462 48.70 -23.99 25.89
N ALA A 463 49.62 -23.73 24.95
CA ALA A 463 49.41 -22.75 23.88
C ALA A 463 48.33 -23.19 22.86
N VAL A 464 48.29 -24.50 22.54
CA VAL A 464 47.27 -25.10 21.68
C VAL A 464 45.92 -25.10 22.38
N LEU A 465 45.91 -25.46 23.66
CA LEU A 465 44.73 -25.43 24.52
C LEU A 465 44.13 -24.02 24.59
N ALA A 466 44.96 -22.99 24.83
CA ALA A 466 44.50 -21.60 24.86
C ALA A 466 43.85 -21.17 23.54
N THR A 467 44.44 -21.58 22.41
CA THR A 467 43.88 -21.29 21.07
C THR A 467 42.52 -21.97 20.86
N LEU A 468 42.37 -23.23 21.27
CA LEU A 468 41.11 -23.96 21.19
C LEU A 468 40.01 -23.33 22.04
N LEU A 469 40.34 -22.90 23.26
CA LEU A 469 39.39 -22.21 24.14
C LEU A 469 38.92 -20.88 23.54
N VAL A 470 39.81 -20.14 22.86
CA VAL A 470 39.42 -18.93 22.11
C VAL A 470 38.51 -19.26 20.93
N LEU A 471 38.78 -20.33 20.18
CA LEU A 471 37.90 -20.77 19.09
C LEU A 471 36.53 -21.20 19.61
N ALA A 472 36.50 -21.95 20.71
CA ALA A 472 35.27 -22.34 21.38
C ALA A 472 34.47 -21.14 21.90
N SER A 473 35.13 -20.13 22.50
CA SER A 473 34.44 -18.92 22.94
C SER A 473 33.84 -18.13 21.78
N ARG A 474 34.53 -18.04 20.62
CA ARG A 474 33.99 -17.43 19.40
C ARG A 474 32.76 -18.17 18.85
N ALA A 475 32.80 -19.52 18.86
CA ALA A 475 31.61 -20.31 18.48
C ALA A 475 30.45 -20.08 19.45
N ALA A 476 30.72 -19.98 20.75
CA ALA A 476 29.70 -19.66 21.75
C ALA A 476 29.09 -18.27 21.55
N GLU A 477 29.90 -17.23 21.28
CA GLU A 477 29.43 -15.87 20.96
C GLU A 477 28.46 -15.87 19.77
N ALA A 478 28.80 -16.59 18.69
CA ALA A 478 27.96 -16.65 17.49
C ALA A 478 26.63 -17.40 17.74
N LEU A 479 26.65 -18.49 18.51
CA LEU A 479 25.45 -19.21 18.91
C LEU A 479 24.55 -18.36 19.83
N GLN A 480 25.15 -17.60 20.76
CA GLN A 480 24.44 -16.70 21.66
C GLN A 480 23.76 -15.57 20.87
N ASP A 481 24.48 -14.94 19.94
CA ASP A 481 23.91 -13.88 19.09
C ASP A 481 22.75 -14.42 18.24
N ARG A 482 22.90 -15.62 17.66
CA ARG A 482 21.81 -16.27 16.92
C ARG A 482 20.57 -16.48 17.78
N ARG A 483 20.73 -16.96 19.02
CA ARG A 483 19.62 -17.19 19.95
C ARG A 483 18.88 -15.89 20.30
N ARG A 484 19.62 -14.81 20.57
CA ARG A 484 19.03 -13.47 20.80
C ARG A 484 18.24 -12.98 19.59
N GLN A 485 18.76 -13.16 18.37
CA GLN A 485 18.03 -12.82 17.14
C GLN A 485 16.75 -13.64 16.98
N GLN A 486 16.75 -14.94 17.32
CA GLN A 486 15.53 -15.77 17.29
C GLN A 486 14.46 -15.27 18.26
N GLN A 487 14.84 -14.87 19.48
CA GLN A 487 13.91 -14.30 20.46
C GLN A 487 13.31 -12.98 19.98
N LEU A 488 14.11 -12.12 19.34
CA LEU A 488 13.63 -10.88 18.73
C LEU A 488 12.62 -11.15 17.60
N PHE A 489 12.87 -12.14 16.74
CA PHE A 489 11.93 -12.49 15.67
C PHE A 489 10.60 -13.03 16.22
N GLN A 490 10.64 -13.89 17.22
CA GLN A 490 9.42 -14.36 17.91
C GLN A 490 8.62 -13.19 18.51
N SER A 491 9.31 -12.21 19.08
CA SER A 491 8.66 -10.99 19.60
C SER A 491 8.03 -10.16 18.48
N LEU A 492 8.70 -10.04 17.33
CA LEU A 492 8.16 -9.34 16.15
C LEU A 492 6.95 -10.06 15.56
N ASP A 493 6.94 -11.39 15.52
CA ASP A 493 5.80 -12.20 15.06
C ASP A 493 4.53 -11.95 15.89
N VAL A 494 4.68 -11.58 17.16
CA VAL A 494 3.57 -11.17 18.04
C VAL A 494 3.13 -9.72 17.78
N LEU A 495 4.08 -8.81 17.53
CA LEU A 495 3.81 -7.38 17.38
C LEU A 495 3.22 -7.00 16.00
N VAL A 496 3.68 -7.64 14.92
CA VAL A 496 3.24 -7.32 13.56
C VAL A 496 1.71 -7.44 13.39
N PRO A 497 1.04 -8.54 13.84
CA PRO A 497 -0.41 -8.66 13.78
C PRO A 497 -1.16 -7.56 14.57
N GLN A 498 -0.61 -7.12 15.70
CA GLN A 498 -1.23 -6.06 16.52
C GLN A 498 -1.18 -4.71 15.81
N VAL A 499 -0.04 -4.39 15.17
CA VAL A 499 0.12 -3.17 14.36
C VAL A 499 -0.83 -3.21 13.16
N GLU A 500 -0.99 -4.36 12.49
CA GLU A 500 -1.97 -4.51 11.41
C GLU A 500 -3.39 -4.26 11.89
N ASN A 501 -3.77 -4.76 13.07
CA ASN A 501 -5.11 -4.52 13.65
C ASN A 501 -5.35 -3.02 13.92
N ILE A 502 -4.37 -2.30 14.46
CA ILE A 502 -4.45 -0.85 14.66
C ILE A 502 -4.59 -0.11 13.32
N GLN A 503 -3.86 -0.54 12.28
CA GLN A 503 -3.98 0.03 10.94
C GLN A 503 -5.36 -0.27 10.31
N ARG A 504 -5.90 -1.47 10.50
CA ARG A 504 -7.26 -1.85 10.06
C ARG A 504 -8.34 -1.04 10.79
N LEU A 505 -8.19 -0.80 12.10
CA LEU A 505 -9.09 0.07 12.86
C LEU A 505 -9.04 1.53 12.39
N ARG A 506 -7.84 2.06 12.11
CA ARG A 506 -7.68 3.39 11.48
C ARG A 506 -8.28 3.46 10.09
N ALA A 507 -8.14 2.40 9.29
CA ALA A 507 -8.75 2.29 7.98
C ALA A 507 -10.28 2.36 8.07
N ALA A 508 -10.88 1.60 8.98
CA ALA A 508 -12.32 1.61 9.21
C ALA A 508 -12.81 3.01 9.65
N ALA A 509 -12.07 3.68 10.54
CA ALA A 509 -12.36 5.05 10.96
C ALA A 509 -12.30 6.07 9.81
N ALA A 510 -11.41 5.85 8.83
CA ALA A 510 -11.28 6.72 7.66
C ALA A 510 -12.43 6.57 6.65
N TYR A 511 -13.12 5.42 6.62
CA TYR A 511 -14.22 5.14 5.70
C TYR A 511 -15.62 5.45 6.26
N ASP A 512 -15.86 5.26 7.57
CA ASP A 512 -17.21 5.42 8.17
C ASP A 512 -17.27 6.34 9.40
N GLY A 513 -16.19 7.08 9.67
CA GLY A 513 -16.12 8.05 10.77
C GLY A 513 -16.26 7.42 12.16
N ALA A 514 -16.75 8.20 13.13
CA ALA A 514 -16.85 7.79 14.53
C ALA A 514 -17.76 6.57 14.76
N ALA A 515 -18.67 6.24 13.83
CA ALA A 515 -19.56 5.08 13.94
C ALA A 515 -18.78 3.76 13.89
N ALA A 516 -17.78 3.63 13.01
CA ALA A 516 -16.92 2.44 12.89
C ALA A 516 -15.97 2.25 14.09
N LEU A 517 -15.61 3.34 14.79
CA LEU A 517 -14.85 3.29 16.04
C LEU A 517 -15.74 3.03 17.27
N ALA A 518 -17.00 3.48 17.22
CA ALA A 518 -17.98 3.31 18.29
C ALA A 518 -18.62 1.91 18.29
N SER A 519 -18.71 1.25 17.13
CA SER A 519 -19.24 -0.11 16.99
C SER A 519 -18.16 -1.17 17.25
N GLY A 520 -17.54 -1.16 18.44
CA GLY A 520 -16.39 -2.00 18.83
C GLY A 520 -16.57 -3.53 18.76
N ARG A 521 -17.54 -4.05 18.00
CA ARG A 521 -17.73 -5.47 17.73
C ARG A 521 -17.31 -5.77 16.29
N LEU A 522 -16.43 -6.77 16.13
CA LEU A 522 -16.00 -7.31 14.82
C LEU A 522 -17.18 -7.65 13.89
N ILE A 523 -18.33 -7.96 14.49
CA ILE A 523 -19.56 -8.38 13.83
C ILE A 523 -20.33 -7.26 13.11
N ASP A 524 -20.08 -6.00 13.48
CA ASP A 524 -20.74 -4.83 12.87
C ASP A 524 -19.96 -4.31 11.65
N ASN A 525 -18.87 -4.98 11.28
CA ASN A 525 -18.05 -4.61 10.13
C ASN A 525 -18.77 -4.97 8.80
N PRO A 526 -18.84 -4.05 7.82
CA PRO A 526 -19.46 -4.31 6.52
C PRO A 526 -18.84 -5.47 5.73
N ASP A 527 -17.60 -5.88 6.06
CA ASP A 527 -16.89 -6.99 5.41
C ASP A 527 -17.20 -8.38 6.04
N VAL A 528 -18.00 -8.47 7.12
CA VAL A 528 -18.34 -9.75 7.78
C VAL A 528 -18.97 -10.74 6.82
N PHE A 529 -19.83 -10.27 5.92
CA PHE A 529 -20.41 -11.09 4.86
C PHE A 529 -19.31 -11.80 4.03
N GLN A 530 -18.26 -11.08 3.67
CA GLN A 530 -17.19 -11.61 2.85
C GLN A 530 -16.32 -12.60 3.64
N TRP A 531 -16.10 -12.38 4.93
CA TRP A 531 -15.38 -13.32 5.79
C TRP A 531 -16.15 -14.63 6.00
N VAL A 532 -17.47 -14.56 6.21
CA VAL A 532 -18.34 -15.75 6.31
C VAL A 532 -18.35 -16.51 4.99
N LYS A 533 -18.46 -15.81 3.86
CA LYS A 533 -18.37 -16.43 2.54
C LYS A 533 -17.03 -17.14 2.32
N ASP A 534 -15.92 -16.47 2.63
CA ASP A 534 -14.57 -17.02 2.45
C ASP A 534 -14.33 -18.24 3.35
N ALA A 535 -14.86 -18.21 4.58
CA ALA A 535 -14.82 -19.36 5.51
C ALA A 535 -15.66 -20.54 5.00
N LEU A 536 -16.88 -20.30 4.50
CA LEU A 536 -17.75 -21.33 3.93
C LEU A 536 -17.17 -21.97 2.66
N VAL A 537 -16.51 -21.18 1.80
CA VAL A 537 -15.82 -21.72 0.61
C VAL A 537 -14.65 -22.62 1.00
N HIS A 538 -13.92 -22.28 2.06
CA HIS A 538 -12.78 -23.05 2.57
C HIS A 538 -13.15 -23.91 3.78
N TYR A 539 -14.42 -24.32 3.88
CA TYR A 539 -14.95 -25.05 5.05
C TYR A 539 -14.12 -26.31 5.36
N TRP A 540 -13.67 -27.04 4.34
CA TRP A 540 -12.86 -28.27 4.49
C TRP A 540 -11.35 -28.04 4.55
N GLY A 541 -10.88 -26.79 4.72
CA GLY A 541 -9.47 -26.44 4.85
C GLY A 541 -8.99 -25.39 3.85
N GLY A 542 -8.01 -24.61 4.28
CA GLY A 542 -7.37 -23.54 3.50
C GLY A 542 -7.03 -22.32 4.35
N PRO A 543 -6.12 -21.44 3.89
CA PRO A 543 -5.64 -20.30 4.68
C PRO A 543 -6.79 -19.37 5.09
N LYS A 544 -7.82 -19.24 4.25
CA LYS A 544 -8.99 -18.39 4.53
C LYS A 544 -9.92 -18.92 5.63
N LEU A 545 -9.73 -20.15 6.11
CA LEU A 545 -10.42 -20.66 7.30
C LEU A 545 -9.50 -20.56 8.54
N THR A 546 -8.23 -20.94 8.41
CA THR A 546 -7.26 -20.98 9.51
C THR A 546 -6.76 -19.60 9.94
N SER A 547 -6.81 -18.59 9.07
CA SER A 547 -6.44 -17.20 9.38
C SER A 547 -7.64 -16.26 9.23
N ASN A 548 -8.87 -16.76 9.39
CA ASN A 548 -10.07 -15.96 9.19
C ASN A 548 -10.29 -14.97 10.35
N PRO A 549 -10.63 -13.70 10.08
CA PRO A 549 -10.98 -12.73 11.12
C PRO A 549 -12.11 -13.18 12.06
N LEU A 550 -13.01 -14.07 11.62
CA LEU A 550 -14.08 -14.63 12.44
C LEU A 550 -13.58 -15.45 13.63
N LEU A 551 -12.33 -15.94 13.61
CA LEU A 551 -11.72 -16.64 14.74
C LEU A 551 -11.60 -15.76 15.99
N ALA A 552 -11.62 -14.43 15.82
CA ALA A 552 -11.56 -13.49 16.93
C ALA A 552 -12.91 -13.28 17.64
N LEU A 553 -14.02 -13.79 17.10
CA LEU A 553 -15.36 -13.67 17.70
C LEU A 553 -15.45 -14.42 19.03
N ARG A 554 -16.19 -13.88 20.00
CA ARG A 554 -16.34 -14.49 21.32
C ARG A 554 -17.08 -15.83 21.23
N VAL A 555 -18.07 -15.93 20.35
CA VAL A 555 -18.78 -17.21 20.09
C VAL A 555 -17.84 -18.30 19.59
N VAL A 556 -16.84 -17.96 18.79
CA VAL A 556 -15.84 -18.91 18.28
C VAL A 556 -14.84 -19.26 19.38
N LYS A 557 -14.36 -18.26 20.14
CA LYS A 557 -13.45 -18.50 21.27
C LYS A 557 -14.07 -19.36 22.37
N GLN A 558 -15.36 -19.19 22.65
CA GLN A 558 -16.08 -20.02 23.61
C GLN A 558 -16.26 -21.45 23.11
N ALA A 559 -16.35 -21.65 21.79
CA ALA A 559 -16.37 -22.98 21.21
C ALA A 559 -15.00 -23.70 21.27
N ILE A 560 -13.90 -22.99 21.57
CA ILE A 560 -12.57 -23.56 21.83
C ILE A 560 -12.48 -24.05 23.30
N GLN A 561 -13.42 -24.89 23.73
CA GLN A 561 -13.34 -25.57 25.03
C GLN A 561 -12.80 -26.98 24.84
N GLY A 562 -11.48 -27.15 24.95
CA GLY A 562 -10.76 -28.43 24.81
C GLY A 562 -9.55 -28.37 23.88
N ASP A 563 -9.04 -29.53 23.46
CA ASP A 563 -7.86 -29.73 22.59
C ASP A 563 -8.17 -29.48 21.09
N GLU A 564 -9.21 -28.70 20.79
CA GLU A 564 -9.69 -28.47 19.42
C GLU A 564 -8.96 -27.30 18.74
N ASN A 565 -8.53 -27.54 17.48
CA ASN A 565 -7.93 -26.52 16.64
C ASN A 565 -8.90 -25.36 16.39
N PRO A 566 -8.47 -24.07 16.44
CA PRO A 566 -9.32 -22.92 16.14
C PRO A 566 -10.15 -23.01 14.84
N ALA A 567 -9.63 -23.70 13.82
CA ALA A 567 -10.36 -23.93 12.56
C ALA A 567 -11.53 -24.92 12.71
N GLU A 568 -11.49 -25.85 13.68
CA GLU A 568 -12.60 -26.74 14.03
C GLU A 568 -13.70 -25.97 14.76
N ALA A 569 -13.33 -25.13 15.74
CA ALA A 569 -14.28 -24.29 16.47
C ALA A 569 -15.07 -23.37 15.53
N LEU A 570 -14.38 -22.73 14.56
CA LEU A 570 -15.06 -21.90 13.55
C LEU A 570 -15.98 -22.74 12.64
N ARG A 571 -15.59 -23.97 12.28
CA ARG A 571 -16.45 -24.89 11.53
C ARG A 571 -17.70 -25.29 12.31
N GLY A 572 -17.56 -25.52 13.61
CA GLY A 572 -18.67 -25.77 14.53
C GLY A 572 -19.67 -24.62 14.53
N VAL A 573 -19.19 -23.39 14.76
CA VAL A 573 -20.05 -22.19 14.75
C VAL A 573 -20.73 -21.97 13.38
N LEU A 574 -20.02 -22.18 12.27
CA LEU A 574 -20.61 -22.10 10.94
C LEU A 574 -21.69 -23.16 10.71
N ARG A 575 -21.47 -24.39 11.20
CA ARG A 575 -22.45 -25.48 11.11
C ARG A 575 -23.70 -25.16 11.93
N ASP A 576 -23.55 -24.65 13.13
CA ASP A 576 -24.67 -24.28 14.00
C ASP A 576 -25.48 -23.12 13.41
N ALA A 577 -24.80 -22.14 12.83
CA ALA A 577 -25.44 -21.04 12.12
C ALA A 577 -26.19 -21.51 10.86
N ILE A 578 -25.67 -22.51 10.13
CA ILE A 578 -26.36 -23.12 8.98
C ILE A 578 -27.59 -23.92 9.44
N GLU A 579 -27.48 -24.70 10.52
CA GLU A 579 -28.61 -25.47 11.07
C GLU A 579 -29.73 -24.56 11.55
N TYR A 580 -29.42 -23.36 12.04
CA TYR A 580 -30.46 -22.40 12.42
C TYR A 580 -31.25 -21.84 11.22
N VAL A 581 -30.68 -21.86 10.01
CA VAL A 581 -31.37 -21.47 8.77
C VAL A 581 -32.32 -22.60 8.28
N ARG A 582 -32.32 -23.76 8.95
CA ARG A 582 -33.17 -24.90 8.61
C ARG A 582 -34.65 -24.64 8.93
N PRO A 583 -35.57 -24.77 7.94
CA PRO A 583 -37.01 -24.68 8.19
C PRO A 583 -37.55 -25.87 8.99
N ALA A 584 -38.69 -25.69 9.66
CA ALA A 584 -39.37 -26.77 10.39
C ALA A 584 -40.01 -27.81 9.43
N GLY A 585 -39.85 -29.10 9.74
CA GLY A 585 -40.45 -30.22 9.02
C GLY A 585 -39.46 -31.16 8.34
N GLN A 586 -39.97 -32.10 7.54
CA GLN A 586 -39.15 -33.03 6.74
C GLN A 586 -38.51 -32.31 5.55
N ARG A 587 -37.28 -32.69 5.19
CA ARG A 587 -36.48 -32.06 4.14
C ARG A 587 -37.22 -32.09 2.80
N LYS A 588 -37.46 -30.91 2.22
CA LYS A 588 -38.08 -30.74 0.90
C LYS A 588 -37.16 -29.93 -0.02
N TYR A 589 -37.34 -30.06 -1.33
CA TYR A 589 -36.67 -29.24 -2.34
C TYR A 589 -37.59 -28.10 -2.83
N THR A 590 -38.36 -27.52 -1.90
CA THR A 590 -39.29 -26.39 -2.14
C THR A 590 -38.62 -25.04 -1.82
N GLY A 591 -39.28 -23.93 -2.19
CA GLY A 591 -38.74 -22.56 -2.02
C GLY A 591 -38.28 -22.23 -0.59
N ASP A 592 -38.98 -22.72 0.42
CA ASP A 592 -38.65 -22.46 1.83
C ASP A 592 -37.36 -23.14 2.29
N TRP A 593 -37.02 -24.29 1.71
CA TRP A 593 -35.80 -25.05 1.99
C TRP A 593 -34.62 -24.67 1.10
N LEU A 594 -34.84 -23.80 0.11
CA LEU A 594 -33.88 -23.51 -0.94
C LEU A 594 -32.57 -22.92 -0.40
N LEU A 595 -32.63 -22.00 0.57
CA LEU A 595 -31.43 -21.38 1.14
C LEU A 595 -30.60 -22.38 1.95
N TYR A 596 -31.24 -23.21 2.78
CA TYR A 596 -30.58 -24.28 3.54
C TYR A 596 -29.98 -25.33 2.61
N ASN A 597 -30.73 -25.79 1.60
CA ASN A 597 -30.24 -26.77 0.64
C ASN A 597 -29.05 -26.24 -0.18
N ILE A 598 -29.01 -24.93 -0.50
CA ILE A 598 -27.83 -24.33 -1.14
C ILE A 598 -26.63 -24.41 -0.19
N LEU A 599 -26.77 -24.05 1.09
CA LEU A 599 -25.67 -24.07 2.06
C LEU A 599 -25.13 -25.49 2.28
N ASP A 600 -26.02 -26.47 2.49
CA ASP A 600 -25.67 -27.87 2.69
C ASP A 600 -25.01 -28.48 1.44
N LEU A 601 -25.67 -28.40 0.28
CA LEU A 601 -25.15 -29.03 -0.94
C LEU A 601 -23.85 -28.37 -1.43
N ARG A 602 -23.76 -27.03 -1.37
CA ARG A 602 -22.62 -26.29 -1.92
C ARG A 602 -21.40 -26.33 -1.00
N PHE A 603 -21.59 -26.10 0.30
CA PHE A 603 -20.47 -25.87 1.22
C PHE A 603 -20.18 -27.10 2.09
N LEU A 604 -21.19 -27.72 2.71
CA LEU A 604 -20.97 -28.90 3.55
C LEU A 604 -20.64 -30.14 2.71
N GLN A 605 -21.40 -30.42 1.65
CA GLN A 605 -21.18 -31.58 0.78
C GLN A 605 -20.20 -31.32 -0.38
N ARG A 606 -19.66 -30.10 -0.51
CA ARG A 606 -18.67 -29.69 -1.51
C ARG A 606 -19.08 -29.96 -2.98
N ARG A 607 -20.38 -29.94 -3.31
CA ARG A 607 -20.85 -30.16 -4.70
C ARG A 607 -20.55 -28.97 -5.61
N LYS A 608 -20.42 -29.21 -6.92
CA LYS A 608 -20.19 -28.14 -7.91
C LYS A 608 -21.44 -27.27 -8.06
N SER A 609 -21.27 -25.99 -8.35
CA SER A 609 -22.42 -25.06 -8.54
C SER A 609 -23.39 -25.53 -9.62
N SER A 610 -22.89 -26.10 -10.71
CA SER A 610 -23.70 -26.66 -11.80
C SER A 610 -24.54 -27.87 -11.36
N GLU A 611 -23.97 -28.74 -10.51
CA GLU A 611 -24.68 -29.90 -9.95
C GLU A 611 -25.76 -29.49 -8.96
N VAL A 612 -25.46 -28.49 -8.12
CA VAL A 612 -26.43 -27.92 -7.16
C VAL A 612 -27.57 -27.22 -7.91
N ALA A 613 -27.26 -26.44 -8.95
CA ALA A 613 -28.26 -25.80 -9.80
C ALA A 613 -29.19 -26.84 -10.46
N ARG A 614 -28.63 -27.91 -11.02
CA ARG A 614 -29.38 -29.02 -11.61
C ARG A 614 -30.25 -29.74 -10.59
N GLN A 615 -29.71 -30.03 -9.40
CA GLN A 615 -30.42 -30.76 -8.34
C GLN A 615 -31.56 -29.93 -7.72
N LEU A 616 -31.41 -28.60 -7.66
CA LEU A 616 -32.42 -27.67 -7.16
C LEU A 616 -33.36 -27.15 -8.26
N SER A 617 -33.18 -27.58 -9.51
CA SER A 617 -33.95 -27.12 -10.67
C SER A 617 -33.97 -25.59 -10.83
N VAL A 618 -32.83 -24.93 -10.58
CA VAL A 618 -32.64 -23.48 -10.72
C VAL A 618 -31.53 -23.15 -11.72
N SER A 619 -31.59 -21.97 -12.35
CA SER A 619 -30.50 -21.48 -13.20
C SER A 619 -29.25 -21.15 -12.36
N GLU A 620 -28.06 -21.24 -12.95
CA GLU A 620 -26.81 -20.88 -12.24
C GLU A 620 -26.78 -19.42 -11.79
N ALA A 621 -27.32 -18.51 -12.61
CA ALA A 621 -27.41 -17.09 -12.26
C ALA A 621 -28.31 -16.85 -11.04
N ASP A 622 -29.42 -17.59 -10.94
CA ASP A 622 -30.31 -17.52 -9.78
C ASP A 622 -29.70 -18.21 -8.55
N LEU A 623 -28.99 -19.32 -8.74
CA LEU A 623 -28.21 -19.97 -7.68
C LEU A 623 -27.23 -18.98 -7.01
N PHE A 624 -26.46 -18.22 -7.79
CA PHE A 624 -25.52 -17.24 -7.23
C PHE A 624 -26.22 -16.11 -6.45
N ARG A 625 -27.39 -15.65 -6.92
CA ARG A 625 -28.20 -14.65 -6.20
C ARG A 625 -28.72 -15.21 -4.88
N LYS A 626 -29.27 -16.41 -4.89
CA LYS A 626 -29.81 -17.09 -3.69
C LYS A 626 -28.71 -17.51 -2.72
N GLN A 627 -27.55 -17.92 -3.22
CA GLN A 627 -26.36 -18.21 -2.41
C GLN A 627 -25.90 -16.97 -1.63
N ARG A 628 -25.92 -15.79 -2.25
CA ARG A 628 -25.60 -14.54 -1.55
C ARG A 628 -26.57 -14.30 -0.39
N VAL A 629 -27.88 -14.42 -0.63
CA VAL A 629 -28.90 -14.27 0.41
C VAL A 629 -28.72 -15.31 1.53
N ALA A 630 -28.40 -16.56 1.19
CA ALA A 630 -28.16 -17.62 2.16
C ALA A 630 -26.96 -17.32 3.06
N VAL A 631 -25.85 -16.83 2.50
CA VAL A 631 -24.66 -16.42 3.26
C VAL A 631 -24.93 -15.18 4.12
N GLU A 632 -25.75 -14.23 3.65
CA GLU A 632 -26.20 -13.08 4.46
C GLU A 632 -27.01 -13.53 5.69
N GLN A 633 -27.85 -14.55 5.56
CA GLN A 633 -28.58 -15.13 6.70
C GLN A 633 -27.64 -15.81 7.71
N VAL A 634 -26.65 -16.57 7.25
CA VAL A 634 -25.64 -17.17 8.13
C VAL A 634 -24.84 -16.10 8.86
N ALA A 635 -24.41 -15.04 8.18
CA ALA A 635 -23.69 -13.93 8.80
C ALA A 635 -24.53 -13.22 9.86
N ARG A 636 -25.81 -12.95 9.57
CA ARG A 636 -26.75 -12.40 10.54
C ARG A 636 -26.92 -13.32 11.74
N LYS A 637 -26.95 -14.63 11.54
CA LYS A 637 -27.12 -15.56 12.64
C LYS A 637 -25.90 -15.64 13.55
N ILE A 638 -24.70 -15.66 12.99
CA ILE A 638 -23.45 -15.58 13.77
C ILE A 638 -23.44 -14.28 14.58
N ALA A 639 -23.99 -13.19 14.05
CA ALA A 639 -24.11 -11.93 14.79
C ALA A 639 -25.06 -12.01 15.97
N GLU A 640 -26.19 -12.68 15.80
CA GLU A 640 -27.09 -12.97 16.92
C GLU A 640 -26.41 -13.85 17.97
N MET A 641 -25.70 -14.90 17.56
CA MET A 641 -24.98 -15.79 18.48
C MET A 641 -23.93 -15.00 19.28
N GLU A 642 -23.14 -14.15 18.64
CA GLU A 642 -22.14 -13.27 19.28
C GLU A 642 -22.76 -12.27 20.26
N ALA A 643 -24.00 -11.84 20.02
CA ALA A 643 -24.72 -10.93 20.90
C ALA A 643 -25.27 -11.62 22.16
N HIS A 644 -25.52 -12.94 22.12
CA HIS A 644 -26.05 -13.74 23.22
C HIS A 644 -24.97 -14.37 24.11
N VAL A 645 -23.69 -14.26 23.76
CA VAL A 645 -22.58 -14.69 24.62
C VAL A 645 -22.43 -13.72 25.81
N PRO A 646 -22.61 -14.17 27.07
CA PRO A 646 -22.46 -13.32 28.25
C PRO A 646 -21.01 -12.87 28.45
N ASP A 647 -20.80 -11.64 28.94
CA ASP A 647 -19.48 -11.13 29.34
C ASP A 647 -19.01 -11.89 30.59
N GLN A 648 -18.26 -12.97 30.39
CA GLN A 648 -17.42 -13.53 31.46
C GLN A 648 -16.02 -12.91 31.35
N PRO A 649 -15.49 -12.26 32.41
CA PRO A 649 -14.09 -11.89 32.45
C PRO A 649 -13.26 -13.19 32.43
N VAL A 650 -12.29 -13.25 31.51
CA VAL A 650 -11.30 -14.31 31.46
C VAL A 650 -10.60 -14.35 32.81
N ALA A 651 -10.89 -15.37 33.62
CA ALA A 651 -10.12 -15.65 34.81
C ALA A 651 -8.66 -15.85 34.38
N ALA A 652 -7.75 -15.12 35.00
CA ALA A 652 -6.33 -15.29 34.84
C ALA A 652 -5.98 -16.76 35.09
N VAL A 653 -5.58 -17.46 34.04
CA VAL A 653 -4.86 -18.71 34.19
C VAL A 653 -3.45 -18.30 34.61
N GLU A 654 -3.15 -18.46 35.89
CA GLU A 654 -1.78 -18.44 36.38
C GLU A 654 -1.04 -19.60 35.73
N HIS A 655 -0.10 -19.27 34.84
CA HIS A 655 1.07 -20.09 34.52
C HIS A 655 2.26 -19.18 34.24
#